data_AF-A0A931KGK0-F1
#
_entry.id   AF-A0A931KGK0-F1
#
_cell.length_a   1.000
_cell.length_b   1.000
_cell.length_c   1.000
_cell.angle_alpha   90.00
_cell.angle_beta   90.00
_cell.angle_gamma   90.00
#
_symmetry.space_group_name_H-M   'P 1'
#
loop_
_entity.id
_entity.type
_entity.pdbx_description
1 polymer ?
#
loop_
_entity_poly.entity_id
_entity_poly.type
_entity_poly.pdbx_seq_one_letter_code
_entity_poly.pdbx_strand_id
1 'polypeptide(L)'
;MSSEESTGGARPYFLFLVICGISLSALGYFQARAFSRNRAAGRAQVAQGQHSQARASLNAARNSLVSSFLDTAHELDYLTGLCDWRAGDNAAALANLRKVPAGSPVFGQARLALAEVELDSGRWRAAEDAIFELLDHVDRASAGKLEVKHDPESDPDVIEARKRLERYFRMQGRYRDAAAQQLFAPWHLSDPVPLLKSAWRDERGTPPYETIQEAIRIAETLSSGDSRVLLAKAIVATAEGQYDEADAALKSCEQPANRPDEAVLRARLEWMRATGKPFRLDSTPWIVRQNSPSFGLDDQLEWSEFLAMRAGDDALRARVLHTWRSLRPLSTAMLSRYAEFSEKSGDKENARESLRIKGEVERSIERYGQLMTGTAKPAGVQASIEWARVALSAGQLQHAGILAIFAGRSDPANEEARELVASIRQKLHEAVSSVDMIDSLWKSALAKTGEIRLAESSDSGETLIDPTFVDATEPAGLKFKYDNGETEIRQMPVALGGGVGMIDFDDDGDLDVYAVQGGPFPFDPKDPAEKPGDRLFRNHGGGLFEDCTESVGLPAKRVGYGLGVAVGDVNGDGFPDLFVTRFGAYGLYLNESGKRFRDVTEAWGLSGDRDWPSSAAFADFDNDGDLDLYVCHYVVWDAKNPRLCRNASTGKYMSCNPTTCDARPDHLFRNDGGKFVDVSESAGITTADTEGRGLGVIAADFDDDGLTDIFVANDKSANFLFRNLGGMKFEEIAQIAGVAAGSDGSYQAGMGVACGDYDNDGRLDIAVTNYYGESTTLYRNAGGMVFTDMTSATGLAAASRLRLGFGLAFADCDADGWLDLLSANGHTDNMGDVPYAMPAQLLMGSKKGRWRDATGEFPTSPLAVPRLGRGLAIGDLDDDGLVDALLLPQNESMVFLKNSSATKNRSISVRLSGTRSNRDGVGARLRLTTDRGVRISQRFGGGSYQSASEPFVRFGLPAGESVRSLEIRWPSGITDKIDAPLPERSVIVEGAGKAESSGSDRRSNAPAATRP
;
A
#
# COMPACT_ATOMS: atom_id res chain seq x y z
N MET A 1 52.58 47.53 74.83
CA MET A 1 52.11 48.83 75.34
C MET A 1 50.65 48.64 75.67
N SER A 2 50.32 48.32 76.93
CA SER A 2 49.66 49.21 77.92
C SER A 2 48.31 49.75 77.38
N SER A 3 47.15 49.44 77.94
CA SER A 3 46.77 49.60 79.36
C SER A 3 45.45 48.88 79.71
N GLU A 4 45.41 48.34 80.93
CA GLU A 4 44.35 48.37 81.97
C GLU A 4 42.84 48.28 81.66
N GLU A 5 42.23 47.31 82.37
CA GLU A 5 40.99 47.36 83.16
C GLU A 5 39.65 47.72 82.49
N SER A 6 38.74 46.73 82.43
CA SER A 6 37.67 46.66 83.43
C SER A 6 36.84 45.38 83.29
N THR A 7 36.58 44.81 84.45
CA THR A 7 35.73 43.66 84.74
C THR A 7 34.25 43.99 84.55
N GLY A 8 33.48 43.02 84.04
CA GLY A 8 32.09 42.84 84.43
C GLY A 8 31.07 42.80 83.28
N GLY A 9 30.60 41.59 82.95
CA GLY A 9 29.29 41.43 82.29
C GLY A 9 29.26 40.61 80.99
N ALA A 10 29.72 39.36 80.96
CA ALA A 10 29.52 38.49 79.78
C ALA A 10 29.27 37.00 80.08
N ARG A 11 28.87 36.64 81.31
CA ARG A 11 28.56 35.24 81.66
C ARG A 11 27.11 34.75 81.44
N PRO A 12 26.07 35.58 81.15
CA PRO A 12 24.76 35.05 80.74
C PRO A 12 24.68 34.71 79.24
N TYR A 13 25.41 35.43 78.38
CA TYR A 13 25.28 35.30 76.91
C TYR A 13 25.97 34.05 76.34
N PHE A 14 27.11 33.64 76.88
CA PHE A 14 27.84 32.47 76.39
C PHE A 14 27.14 31.14 76.76
N LEU A 15 26.56 31.06 77.96
CA LEU A 15 25.77 29.90 78.38
C LEU A 15 24.45 29.82 77.60
N PHE A 16 23.81 30.96 77.30
CA PHE A 16 22.61 31.02 76.47
C PHE A 16 22.90 30.61 75.01
N LEU A 17 24.04 31.01 74.42
CA LEU A 17 24.43 30.60 73.07
C LEU A 17 24.81 29.11 72.97
N VAL A 18 25.46 28.54 74.00
CA VAL A 18 25.78 27.10 74.05
C VAL A 18 24.52 26.25 74.30
N ILE A 19 23.62 26.69 75.18
CA ILE A 19 22.33 26.02 75.40
C ILE A 19 21.44 26.14 74.16
N CYS A 20 21.38 27.30 73.50
CA CYS A 20 20.70 27.46 72.22
C CYS A 20 21.33 26.59 71.12
N GLY A 21 22.66 26.48 71.06
CA GLY A 21 23.37 25.61 70.12
C GLY A 21 23.09 24.12 70.33
N ILE A 22 23.11 23.63 71.57
CA ILE A 22 22.77 22.25 71.93
C ILE A 22 21.28 21.97 71.71
N SER A 23 20.41 22.93 72.01
CA SER A 23 18.96 22.82 71.81
C SER A 23 18.59 22.83 70.32
N LEU A 24 19.26 23.64 69.48
CA LEU A 24 19.12 23.64 68.02
C LEU A 24 19.63 22.33 67.41
N SER A 25 20.73 21.78 67.94
CA SER A 25 21.30 20.50 67.52
C SER A 25 20.40 19.31 67.88
N ALA A 26 19.84 19.31 69.10
CA ALA A 26 18.90 18.29 69.56
C ALA A 26 17.55 18.38 68.83
N LEU A 27 17.03 19.59 68.62
CA LEU A 27 15.80 19.83 67.85
C LEU A 27 15.97 19.37 66.40
N GLY A 28 17.10 19.69 65.76
CA GLY A 28 17.47 19.20 64.44
C GLY A 28 17.58 17.67 64.37
N TYR A 29 18.13 17.02 65.40
CA TYR A 29 18.21 15.56 65.50
C TYR A 29 16.83 14.89 65.62
N PHE A 30 15.93 15.42 66.47
CA PHE A 30 14.58 14.88 66.63
C PHE A 30 13.73 15.07 65.37
N GLN A 31 13.86 16.23 64.71
CA GLN A 31 13.20 16.50 63.43
C GLN A 31 13.73 15.59 62.32
N ALA A 32 15.04 15.37 62.23
CA ALA A 32 15.64 14.43 61.28
C ALA A 32 15.17 12.98 61.49
N ARG A 33 15.01 12.54 62.74
CA ARG A 33 14.49 11.20 63.07
C ARG A 33 12.99 11.07 62.79
N ALA A 34 12.22 12.14 63.01
CA ALA A 34 10.80 12.19 62.64
C ALA A 34 10.62 12.14 61.11
N PHE A 35 11.40 12.94 60.38
CA PHE A 35 11.48 12.92 58.92
C PHE A 35 11.77 11.52 58.37
N SER A 36 12.86 10.89 58.84
CA SER A 36 13.28 9.56 58.37
C SER A 36 12.21 8.50 58.61
N ARG A 37 11.56 8.50 59.77
CA ARG A 37 10.47 7.57 60.12
C ARG A 37 9.24 7.77 59.25
N ASN A 38 8.78 9.01 59.10
CA ASN A 38 7.59 9.34 58.32
C ASN A 38 7.81 9.06 56.83
N ARG A 39 9.02 9.34 56.30
CA ARG A 39 9.43 8.98 54.93
C ARG A 39 9.47 7.46 54.73
N ALA A 40 10.05 6.70 55.67
CA ALA A 40 10.09 5.24 55.58
C ALA A 40 8.68 4.63 55.63
N ALA A 41 7.82 5.13 56.52
CA ALA A 41 6.41 4.73 56.60
C ALA A 41 5.66 5.06 55.30
N GLY A 42 5.83 6.27 54.77
CA GLY A 42 5.25 6.69 53.50
C GLY A 42 5.67 5.78 52.34
N ARG A 43 6.96 5.50 52.18
CA ARG A 43 7.47 4.56 51.17
C ARG A 43 6.86 3.16 51.30
N ALA A 44 6.80 2.61 52.51
CA ALA A 44 6.21 1.30 52.75
C ALA A 44 4.71 1.29 52.41
N GLN A 45 3.98 2.35 52.75
CA GLN A 45 2.56 2.50 52.44
C GLN A 45 2.31 2.65 50.93
N VAL A 46 3.15 3.38 50.20
CA VAL A 46 3.11 3.43 48.72
C VAL A 46 3.28 2.03 48.14
N ALA A 47 4.28 1.27 48.62
CA ALA A 47 4.53 -0.09 48.15
C ALA A 47 3.38 -1.08 48.48
N GLN A 48 2.59 -0.80 49.51
CA GLN A 48 1.42 -1.58 49.92
C GLN A 48 0.10 -1.09 49.30
N GLY A 49 0.12 -0.10 48.40
CA GLY A 49 -1.09 0.47 47.79
C GLY A 49 -1.94 1.35 48.71
N GLN A 50 -1.42 1.73 49.89
CA GLN A 50 -2.13 2.52 50.90
C GLN A 50 -1.96 4.03 50.66
N HIS A 51 -2.39 4.52 49.49
CA HIS A 51 -2.05 5.87 49.00
C HIS A 51 -2.52 7.03 49.89
N SER A 52 -3.70 6.95 50.51
CA SER A 52 -4.19 8.00 51.42
C SER A 52 -3.36 8.09 52.71
N GLN A 53 -2.94 6.94 53.26
CA GLN A 53 -2.09 6.90 54.45
C GLN A 53 -0.66 7.32 54.11
N ALA A 54 -0.15 6.88 52.97
CA ALA A 54 1.13 7.31 52.43
C ALA A 54 1.19 8.84 52.27
N ARG A 55 0.15 9.45 51.67
CA ARG A 55 0.05 10.91 51.52
C ARG A 55 0.14 11.65 52.85
N ALA A 56 -0.55 11.16 53.88
CA ALA A 56 -0.49 11.74 55.22
C ALA A 56 0.92 11.63 55.83
N SER A 57 1.54 10.44 55.73
CA SER A 57 2.91 10.20 56.22
C SER A 57 3.95 11.03 55.48
N LEU A 58 3.85 11.17 54.16
CA LEU A 58 4.76 11.95 53.32
C LEU A 58 4.60 13.46 53.56
N ASN A 59 3.38 13.96 53.76
CA ASN A 59 3.14 15.35 54.16
C ASN A 59 3.69 15.64 55.56
N ALA A 60 3.54 14.71 56.51
CA ALA A 60 4.14 14.82 57.82
C ALA A 60 5.68 14.81 57.77
N ALA A 61 6.26 14.01 56.86
CA ALA A 61 7.70 14.03 56.58
C ALA A 61 8.11 15.40 56.01
N ARG A 62 7.41 15.92 55.00
CA ARG A 62 7.68 17.24 54.39
C ARG A 62 7.65 18.37 55.42
N ASN A 63 6.67 18.38 56.31
CA ASN A 63 6.57 19.36 57.40
C ASN A 63 7.72 19.26 58.43
N SER A 64 8.41 18.12 58.46
CA SER A 64 9.55 17.87 59.36
C SER A 64 10.92 18.14 58.68
N LEU A 65 10.94 18.53 57.41
CA LEU A 65 12.17 18.72 56.62
C LEU A 65 12.82 20.08 56.95
N VAL A 66 14.06 20.06 57.45
CA VAL A 66 14.92 21.24 57.59
C VAL A 66 15.80 21.36 56.33
N SER A 67 16.14 22.58 55.92
CA SER A 67 16.92 22.95 54.71
C SER A 67 18.27 22.24 54.52
N SER A 68 18.68 21.38 55.45
CA SER A 68 19.93 20.61 55.42
C SER A 68 19.86 19.30 54.61
N PHE A 69 18.69 18.88 54.11
CA PHE A 69 18.51 17.58 53.41
C PHE A 69 18.00 17.74 51.97
N LEU A 70 18.70 18.54 51.16
CA LEU A 70 18.33 18.91 49.79
C LEU A 70 17.98 17.69 48.91
N ASP A 71 18.73 16.58 49.01
CA ASP A 71 18.51 15.38 48.18
C ASP A 71 17.20 14.63 48.46
N THR A 72 16.56 14.87 49.61
CA THR A 72 15.40 14.07 50.05
C THR A 72 14.06 14.78 49.88
N ALA A 73 14.09 16.09 49.63
CA ALA A 73 12.89 16.90 49.38
C ALA A 73 12.23 16.49 48.05
N HIS A 74 13.03 16.33 47.01
CA HIS A 74 12.57 15.99 45.67
C HIS A 74 11.97 14.58 45.58
N GLU A 75 12.46 13.65 46.38
CA GLU A 75 11.86 12.33 46.49
C GLU A 75 10.47 12.37 47.15
N LEU A 76 10.28 13.21 48.17
CA LEU A 76 8.95 13.40 48.74
C LEU A 76 7.99 14.02 47.74
N ASP A 77 8.46 14.96 46.90
CA ASP A 77 7.65 15.53 45.82
C ASP A 77 7.23 14.46 44.80
N TYR A 78 8.16 13.59 44.39
CA TYR A 78 7.87 12.44 43.53
C TYR A 78 6.85 11.48 44.15
N LEU A 79 7.08 10.99 45.38
CA LEU A 79 6.18 10.05 46.05
C LEU A 79 4.81 10.64 46.35
N THR A 80 4.73 11.94 46.67
CA THR A 80 3.45 12.63 46.84
C THR A 80 2.70 12.71 45.51
N GLY A 81 3.40 13.05 44.42
CA GLY A 81 2.82 13.09 43.08
C GLY A 81 2.24 11.74 42.65
N LEU A 82 2.94 10.64 42.92
CA LEU A 82 2.41 9.29 42.66
C LEU A 82 1.14 8.99 43.48
N CYS A 83 1.09 9.38 44.75
CA CYS A 83 -0.10 9.22 45.57
C CYS A 83 -1.29 10.01 45.03
N ASP A 84 -1.04 11.25 44.60
CA ASP A 84 -2.06 12.13 44.03
C ASP A 84 -2.62 11.56 42.72
N TRP A 85 -1.75 11.06 41.82
CA TRP A 85 -2.17 10.43 40.57
C TRP A 85 -3.02 9.18 40.82
N ARG A 86 -2.58 8.29 41.71
CA ARG A 86 -3.34 7.06 42.07
C ARG A 86 -4.66 7.36 42.77
N ALA A 87 -4.79 8.55 43.37
CA ALA A 87 -6.04 9.03 43.96
C ALA A 87 -6.96 9.74 42.95
N GLY A 88 -6.56 9.86 41.68
CA GLY A 88 -7.31 10.53 40.61
C GLY A 88 -7.16 12.05 40.58
N ASP A 89 -6.25 12.63 41.37
CA ASP A 89 -5.98 14.08 41.42
C ASP A 89 -4.80 14.44 40.51
N ASN A 90 -5.04 14.43 39.20
CA ASN A 90 -4.02 14.69 38.18
C ASN A 90 -3.41 16.09 38.34
N ALA A 91 -4.19 17.10 38.74
CA ALA A 91 -3.68 18.46 38.93
C ALA A 91 -2.64 18.55 40.05
N ALA A 92 -2.93 17.94 41.22
CA ALA A 92 -1.97 17.89 42.32
C ALA A 92 -0.75 17.04 41.98
N ALA A 93 -0.94 15.93 41.26
CA ALA A 93 0.15 15.08 40.80
C ALA A 93 1.16 15.84 39.94
N LEU A 94 0.70 16.55 38.91
CA LEU A 94 1.56 17.36 38.02
C LEU A 94 2.28 18.48 38.78
N ALA A 95 1.57 19.16 39.69
CA ALA A 95 2.15 20.22 40.50
C ALA A 95 3.29 19.74 41.40
N ASN A 96 3.22 18.49 41.90
CA ASN A 96 4.27 17.89 42.70
C ASN A 96 5.40 17.32 41.84
N LEU A 97 5.10 16.60 40.76
CA LEU A 97 6.11 15.97 39.90
C LEU A 97 7.04 17.02 39.23
N ARG A 98 6.51 18.17 38.80
CA ARG A 98 7.31 19.26 38.18
C ARG A 98 8.32 19.93 39.13
N LYS A 99 8.20 19.73 40.45
CA LYS A 99 9.13 20.31 41.44
C LYS A 99 10.46 19.55 41.51
N VAL A 100 10.55 18.36 40.93
CA VAL A 100 11.76 17.52 40.93
C VAL A 100 12.76 18.09 39.91
N PRO A 101 13.91 18.65 40.33
CA PRO A 101 14.86 19.28 39.41
C PRO A 101 15.79 18.25 38.74
N ALA A 102 16.36 18.64 37.61
CA ALA A 102 17.44 17.92 36.96
C ALA A 102 18.64 17.73 37.92
N GLY A 103 19.20 16.53 37.97
CA GLY A 103 20.23 16.13 38.93
C GLY A 103 19.73 15.44 40.21
N SER A 104 18.41 15.41 40.46
CA SER A 104 17.82 14.58 41.52
C SER A 104 17.94 13.07 41.19
N PRO A 105 18.22 12.18 42.16
CA PRO A 105 18.27 10.72 41.92
C PRO A 105 16.96 10.11 41.42
N VAL A 106 15.83 10.80 41.55
CA VAL A 106 14.51 10.36 41.09
C VAL A 106 13.99 11.18 39.90
N PHE A 107 14.85 11.98 39.25
CA PHE A 107 14.44 12.83 38.14
C PHE A 107 13.85 12.03 36.99
N GLY A 108 14.51 10.95 36.54
CA GLY A 108 14.01 10.11 35.45
C GLY A 108 12.65 9.50 35.76
N GLN A 109 12.53 8.83 36.91
CA GLN A 109 11.24 8.32 37.41
C GLN A 109 10.15 9.39 37.52
N ALA A 110 10.48 10.60 37.97
CA ALA A 110 9.52 11.70 38.08
C ALA A 110 9.05 12.19 36.70
N ARG A 111 9.94 12.26 35.70
CA ARG A 111 9.58 12.63 34.32
C ARG A 111 8.75 11.56 33.63
N LEU A 112 9.08 10.29 33.84
CA LEU A 112 8.28 9.16 33.38
C LEU A 112 6.86 9.19 33.98
N ALA A 113 6.74 9.40 35.30
CA ALA A 113 5.44 9.55 35.95
C ALA A 113 4.68 10.79 35.46
N LEU A 114 5.37 11.92 35.27
CA LEU A 114 4.79 13.15 34.74
C LEU A 114 4.18 12.90 33.36
N ALA A 115 4.91 12.22 32.46
CA ALA A 115 4.46 11.91 31.12
C ALA A 115 3.16 11.10 31.10
N GLU A 116 3.03 10.08 31.96
CA GLU A 116 1.79 9.26 32.03
C GLU A 116 0.60 10.08 32.54
N VAL A 117 0.79 10.94 33.54
CA VAL A 117 -0.29 11.81 34.05
C VAL A 117 -0.75 12.80 32.97
N GLU A 118 0.18 13.34 32.18
CA GLU A 118 -0.13 14.21 31.04
C GLU A 118 -0.90 13.44 29.95
N LEU A 119 -0.47 12.22 29.62
CA LEU A 119 -1.11 11.33 28.66
C LEU A 119 -2.55 10.99 29.07
N ASP A 120 -2.77 10.56 30.33
CA ASP A 120 -4.08 10.27 30.92
C ASP A 120 -5.03 11.49 30.88
N SER A 121 -4.47 12.69 30.81
CA SER A 121 -5.21 13.94 30.72
C SER A 121 -5.41 14.44 29.28
N GLY A 122 -5.08 13.65 28.26
CA GLY A 122 -5.17 14.02 26.85
C GLY A 122 -4.12 15.03 26.36
N ARG A 123 -3.13 15.39 27.19
CA ARG A 123 -2.09 16.39 26.86
C ARG A 123 -0.84 15.73 26.30
N TRP A 124 -0.99 15.13 25.11
CA TRP A 124 0.04 14.33 24.45
C TRP A 124 1.34 15.10 24.18
N ARG A 125 1.27 16.40 23.84
CA ARG A 125 2.48 17.22 23.66
C ARG A 125 3.27 17.37 24.96
N ALA A 126 2.57 17.60 26.08
CA ALA A 126 3.21 17.75 27.38
C ALA A 126 3.83 16.42 27.86
N ALA A 127 3.20 15.29 27.52
CA ALA A 127 3.74 13.97 27.78
C ALA A 127 5.06 13.73 27.03
N GLU A 128 5.11 14.08 25.74
CA GLU A 128 6.36 14.02 24.95
C GLU A 128 7.45 14.94 25.50
N ASP A 129 7.12 16.21 25.77
CA ASP A 129 8.07 17.19 26.27
C ASP A 129 8.73 16.71 27.58
N ALA A 130 7.97 16.05 28.47
CA ALA A 130 8.49 15.47 29.70
C ALA A 130 9.51 14.34 29.46
N ILE A 131 9.28 13.51 28.43
CA ILE A 131 10.22 12.45 28.02
C ILE A 131 11.46 13.05 27.37
N PHE A 132 11.30 14.02 26.45
CA PHE A 132 12.43 14.68 25.81
C PHE A 132 13.31 15.42 26.82
N GLU A 133 12.72 16.04 27.84
CA GLU A 133 13.49 16.68 28.92
C GLU A 133 14.42 15.68 29.65
N LEU A 134 13.97 14.43 29.83
CA LEU A 134 14.79 13.36 30.40
C LEU A 134 15.92 12.98 29.43
N LEU A 135 15.62 12.76 28.15
CA LEU A 135 16.61 12.35 27.15
C LEU A 135 17.69 13.42 26.93
N ASP A 136 17.29 14.69 26.75
CA ASP A 136 18.20 15.83 26.60
C ASP A 136 19.15 15.99 27.80
N HIS A 137 18.65 15.71 29.01
CA HIS A 137 19.47 15.80 30.22
C HIS A 137 20.60 14.78 30.21
N VAL A 138 20.30 13.56 29.77
CA VAL A 138 21.28 12.47 29.68
C VAL A 138 22.31 12.76 28.59
N ASP A 139 21.90 13.24 27.43
CA ASP A 139 22.81 13.58 26.33
C ASP A 139 23.78 14.72 26.72
N ARG A 140 23.27 15.79 27.36
CA ARG A 140 24.10 16.90 27.85
C ARG A 140 25.04 16.50 28.99
N ALA A 141 24.62 15.60 29.88
CA ALA A 141 25.48 15.06 30.93
C ALA A 141 26.65 14.22 30.37
N SER A 142 26.48 13.71 29.14
CA SER A 142 27.44 12.85 28.43
C SER A 142 28.39 13.65 27.52
N ALA A 143 27.95 14.78 26.98
CA ALA A 143 28.64 15.64 26.01
C ALA A 143 29.94 16.35 26.49
N GLY A 144 30.53 15.94 27.63
CA GLY A 144 31.74 16.54 28.19
C GLY A 144 32.76 15.55 28.77
N LYS A 145 32.54 14.23 28.62
CA LYS A 145 33.44 13.19 29.15
C LYS A 145 33.88 12.24 28.04
N LEU A 146 35.12 12.39 27.58
CA LEU A 146 35.77 11.50 26.60
C LEU A 146 36.03 10.07 27.13
N GLU A 147 35.76 9.81 28.41
CA GLU A 147 35.67 8.46 28.98
C GLU A 147 34.44 8.40 29.89
N VAL A 148 33.31 7.91 29.37
CA VAL A 148 32.16 7.58 30.21
C VAL A 148 32.36 6.14 30.71
N LYS A 149 32.62 5.97 32.02
CA LYS A 149 32.71 4.66 32.69
C LYS A 149 31.38 3.90 32.74
N HIS A 150 30.29 4.53 32.32
CA HIS A 150 28.93 3.98 32.34
C HIS A 150 28.20 4.47 31.09
N ASP A 151 27.72 3.55 30.25
CA ASP A 151 27.04 3.93 29.02
C ASP A 151 25.71 4.63 29.36
N PRO A 152 25.51 5.92 29.03
CA PRO A 152 24.28 6.65 29.33
C PRO A 152 23.04 5.98 28.72
N GLU A 153 23.20 5.23 27.63
CA GLU A 153 22.12 4.49 26.98
C GLU A 153 21.73 3.19 27.70
N SER A 154 22.48 2.79 28.73
CA SER A 154 22.17 1.64 29.58
C SER A 154 21.36 1.98 30.84
N ASP A 155 21.03 3.26 31.05
CA ASP A 155 20.19 3.71 32.17
C ASP A 155 18.75 3.16 32.03
N PRO A 156 18.21 2.45 33.05
CA PRO A 156 16.85 1.93 33.03
C PRO A 156 15.77 2.97 32.74
N ASP A 157 15.94 4.21 33.21
CA ASP A 157 14.96 5.29 33.01
C ASP A 157 14.99 5.78 31.54
N VAL A 158 16.16 5.77 30.89
CA VAL A 158 16.31 6.11 29.45
C VAL A 158 15.69 5.03 28.57
N ILE A 159 15.91 3.76 28.90
CA ILE A 159 15.30 2.63 28.18
C ILE A 159 13.78 2.70 28.28
N GLU A 160 13.25 2.94 29.48
CA GLU A 160 11.81 3.07 29.70
C GLU A 160 11.22 4.31 29.01
N ALA A 161 11.95 5.44 29.02
CA ALA A 161 11.57 6.65 28.29
C ALA A 161 11.39 6.40 26.80
N ARG A 162 12.34 5.71 26.16
CA ARG A 162 12.26 5.38 24.73
C ARG A 162 11.12 4.42 24.39
N LYS A 163 10.86 3.41 25.24
CA LYS A 163 9.70 2.51 25.09
C LYS A 163 8.36 3.26 25.16
N ARG A 164 8.25 4.24 26.06
CA ARG A 164 7.04 5.07 26.14
C ARG A 164 6.90 5.96 24.93
N LEU A 165 8.00 6.58 24.49
CA LEU A 165 8.00 7.42 23.31
C LEU A 165 7.61 6.65 22.04
N GLU A 166 8.13 5.44 21.87
CA GLU A 166 7.70 4.49 20.83
C GLU A 166 6.18 4.26 20.88
N ARG A 167 5.62 3.94 22.06
CA ARG A 167 4.17 3.76 22.23
C ARG A 167 3.39 5.04 21.86
N TYR A 168 3.87 6.20 22.30
CA TYR A 168 3.21 7.48 22.05
C TYR A 168 3.21 7.81 20.56
N PHE A 169 4.32 7.57 19.87
CA PHE A 169 4.43 7.76 18.42
C PHE A 169 3.49 6.82 17.65
N ARG A 170 3.39 5.54 18.03
CA ARG A 170 2.40 4.62 17.43
C ARG A 170 0.96 5.11 17.60
N MET A 171 0.61 5.59 18.81
CA MET A 171 -0.70 6.17 19.09
C MET A 171 -0.99 7.44 18.28
N GLN A 172 0.04 8.09 17.74
CA GLN A 172 -0.07 9.30 16.92
C GLN A 172 0.03 9.02 15.41
N GLY A 173 0.14 7.75 14.98
CA GLY A 173 0.38 7.42 13.58
C GLY A 173 1.82 7.63 13.09
N ARG A 174 2.77 7.90 14.00
CA ARG A 174 4.18 8.22 13.70
C ARG A 174 5.08 6.97 13.74
N TYR A 175 4.78 5.99 12.90
CA TYR A 175 5.45 4.67 12.94
C TYR A 175 6.94 4.71 12.60
N ARG A 176 7.37 5.58 11.67
CA ARG A 176 8.81 5.80 11.39
C ARG A 176 9.55 6.30 12.63
N ASP A 177 8.94 7.23 13.37
CA ASP A 177 9.54 7.76 14.60
C ASP A 177 9.59 6.68 15.69
N ALA A 178 8.57 5.81 15.75
CA ALA A 178 8.53 4.67 16.67
C ALA A 178 9.63 3.64 16.37
N ALA A 179 9.82 3.27 15.10
CA ALA A 179 10.90 2.40 14.67
C ALA A 179 12.28 2.96 15.05
N ALA A 180 12.50 4.27 14.81
CA ALA A 180 13.75 4.94 15.18
C ALA A 180 14.05 4.84 16.69
N GLN A 181 13.03 4.89 17.57
CA GLN A 181 13.24 4.70 19.01
C GLN A 181 13.68 3.28 19.38
N GLN A 182 13.19 2.27 18.66
CA GLN A 182 13.57 0.87 18.89
C GLN A 182 14.99 0.56 18.41
N LEU A 183 15.47 1.25 17.38
CA LEU A 183 16.80 1.06 16.78
C LEU A 183 17.91 1.87 17.46
N PHE A 184 17.57 2.77 18.37
CA PHE A 184 18.54 3.67 19.01
C PHE A 184 19.52 2.94 19.95
N ALA A 185 19.03 2.11 20.87
CA ALA A 185 19.84 1.46 21.92
C ALA A 185 19.96 -0.09 21.93
N PRO A 186 19.56 -0.86 20.90
CA PRO A 186 19.60 -2.33 20.97
C PRO A 186 21.02 -2.89 21.01
N TRP A 187 22.03 -2.05 20.72
CA TRP A 187 23.45 -2.38 20.79
C TRP A 187 23.88 -2.93 22.15
N HIS A 188 23.18 -2.63 23.24
CA HIS A 188 23.51 -3.05 24.61
C HIS A 188 22.71 -4.25 25.11
N LEU A 189 21.74 -4.73 24.33
CA LEU A 189 20.87 -5.82 24.73
C LEU A 189 21.56 -7.18 24.61
N SER A 190 21.20 -8.09 25.50
CA SER A 190 21.60 -9.49 25.43
C SER A 190 20.91 -10.26 24.30
N ASP A 191 19.77 -9.76 23.81
CA ASP A 191 19.09 -10.25 22.61
C ASP A 191 18.35 -9.08 21.93
N PRO A 192 18.88 -8.54 20.81
CA PRO A 192 18.24 -7.43 20.09
C PRO A 192 17.13 -7.88 19.14
N VAL A 193 16.97 -9.18 18.89
CA VAL A 193 16.08 -9.71 17.84
C VAL A 193 14.62 -9.30 18.02
N PRO A 194 14.01 -9.37 19.23
CA PRO A 194 12.62 -8.94 19.40
C PRO A 194 12.36 -7.48 19.02
N LEU A 195 13.33 -6.59 19.26
CA LEU A 195 13.23 -5.18 18.87
C LEU A 195 13.39 -5.00 17.36
N LEU A 196 14.34 -5.69 16.73
CA LEU A 196 14.49 -5.67 15.27
C LEU A 196 13.21 -6.14 14.56
N LYS A 197 12.56 -7.18 15.10
CA LYS A 197 11.26 -7.66 14.60
C LYS A 197 10.13 -6.66 14.84
N SER A 198 10.18 -5.89 15.92
CA SER A 198 9.24 -4.79 16.16
C SER A 198 9.47 -3.63 15.19
N ALA A 199 10.73 -3.27 14.95
CA ALA A 199 11.09 -2.12 14.11
C ALA A 199 10.72 -2.41 12.66
N TRP A 200 11.03 -3.62 12.19
CA TRP A 200 10.60 -4.11 10.88
C TRP A 200 9.07 -4.00 10.68
N ARG A 201 8.28 -4.32 11.71
CA ARG A 201 6.82 -4.20 11.65
C ARG A 201 6.34 -2.76 11.67
N ASP A 202 7.04 -1.85 12.34
CA ASP A 202 6.67 -0.42 12.31
C ASP A 202 7.05 0.25 10.99
N GLU A 203 8.18 -0.12 10.42
CA GLU A 203 8.67 0.43 9.15
C GLU A 203 7.82 0.02 7.96
N ARG A 204 7.30 -1.22 7.98
CA ARG A 204 6.62 -1.84 6.82
C ARG A 204 5.18 -2.26 7.08
N GLY A 205 4.77 -2.36 8.34
CA GLY A 205 3.43 -2.82 8.69
C GLY A 205 2.37 -1.75 8.44
N THR A 206 1.12 -2.20 8.52
CA THR A 206 -0.04 -1.32 8.42
C THR A 206 -0.43 -0.79 9.80
N PRO A 207 -0.46 0.55 9.98
CA PRO A 207 -0.98 1.13 11.21
C PRO A 207 -2.43 0.71 11.48
N PRO A 208 -2.79 0.31 12.72
CA PRO A 208 -4.18 0.10 13.14
C PRO A 208 -4.90 1.45 13.30
N TYR A 209 -5.28 2.07 12.17
CA TYR A 209 -5.85 3.41 12.12
C TYR A 209 -7.12 3.57 12.97
N GLU A 210 -7.96 2.55 13.07
CA GLU A 210 -9.17 2.55 13.90
C GLU A 210 -8.83 2.70 15.39
N THR A 211 -7.77 2.03 15.83
CA THR A 211 -7.28 2.15 17.22
C THR A 211 -6.69 3.54 17.47
N ILE A 212 -6.01 4.11 16.47
CA ILE A 212 -5.44 5.46 16.54
C ILE A 212 -6.57 6.50 16.60
N GLN A 213 -7.60 6.37 15.78
CA GLN A 213 -8.79 7.23 15.79
C GLN A 213 -9.53 7.19 17.12
N GLU A 214 -9.67 6.00 17.72
CA GLU A 214 -10.23 5.87 19.07
C GLU A 214 -9.40 6.66 20.09
N ALA A 215 -8.07 6.49 20.05
CA ALA A 215 -7.16 7.22 20.93
C ALA A 215 -7.24 8.74 20.72
N ILE A 216 -7.30 9.20 19.47
CA ILE A 216 -7.50 10.61 19.10
C ILE A 216 -8.81 11.11 19.71
N ARG A 217 -9.93 10.41 19.50
CA ARG A 217 -11.24 10.84 19.98
C ARG A 217 -11.28 10.97 21.50
N ILE A 218 -10.73 10.00 22.22
CA ILE A 218 -10.63 10.06 23.68
C ILE A 218 -9.78 11.27 24.09
N ALA A 219 -8.61 11.46 23.47
CA ALA A 219 -7.73 12.59 23.80
C ALA A 219 -8.37 13.95 23.48
N GLU A 220 -9.10 14.09 22.38
CA GLU A 220 -9.82 15.31 22.00
C GLU A 220 -10.89 15.68 23.04
N THR A 221 -11.60 14.70 23.62
CA THR A 221 -12.58 15.00 24.70
C THR A 221 -11.93 15.55 25.96
N LEU A 222 -10.67 15.20 26.20
CA LEU A 222 -9.91 15.63 27.38
C LEU A 222 -9.14 16.95 27.12
N SER A 223 -8.63 17.13 25.90
CA SER A 223 -7.80 18.28 25.51
C SER A 223 -7.84 18.52 23.98
N SER A 224 -8.93 19.10 23.49
CA SER A 224 -9.22 19.33 22.06
C SER A 224 -8.26 20.24 21.28
N GLY A 225 -7.30 20.88 21.94
CA GLY A 225 -6.31 21.77 21.33
C GLY A 225 -4.86 21.28 21.41
N ASP A 226 -4.62 20.05 21.87
CA ASP A 226 -3.25 19.52 21.94
C ASP A 226 -2.66 19.31 20.54
N SER A 227 -1.46 19.84 20.30
CA SER A 227 -0.86 19.84 18.98
C SER A 227 -0.46 18.44 18.48
N ARG A 228 -0.24 17.46 19.36
CA ARG A 228 0.03 16.07 18.95
C ARG A 228 -1.22 15.31 18.61
N VAL A 229 -2.34 15.64 19.25
CA VAL A 229 -3.66 15.10 18.87
C VAL A 229 -4.04 15.62 17.49
N LEU A 230 -3.87 16.92 17.23
CA LEU A 230 -4.10 17.52 15.91
C LEU A 230 -3.14 16.96 14.84
N LEU A 231 -1.87 16.72 15.18
CA LEU A 231 -0.92 16.10 14.26
C LEU A 231 -1.33 14.66 13.92
N ALA A 232 -1.71 13.86 14.91
CA ALA A 232 -2.18 12.51 14.70
C ALA A 232 -3.43 12.50 13.79
N LYS A 233 -4.36 13.42 14.05
CA LYS A 233 -5.53 13.63 13.20
C LYS A 233 -5.16 13.98 11.76
N ALA A 234 -4.19 14.88 11.56
CA ALA A 234 -3.71 15.22 10.22
C ALA A 234 -3.09 14.02 9.48
N ILE A 235 -2.31 13.20 10.18
CA ILE A 235 -1.68 12.00 9.62
C ILE A 235 -2.76 10.99 9.18
N VAL A 236 -3.73 10.72 10.04
CA VAL A 236 -4.85 9.82 9.74
C VAL A 236 -5.69 10.37 8.58
N ALA A 237 -6.11 11.63 8.65
CA ALA A 237 -6.91 12.26 7.61
C ALA A 237 -6.18 12.29 6.25
N THR A 238 -4.86 12.50 6.22
CA THR A 238 -4.07 12.39 4.98
C THR A 238 -4.07 10.96 4.44
N ALA A 239 -3.92 9.97 5.32
CA ALA A 239 -3.94 8.56 4.95
C ALA A 239 -5.32 8.07 4.48
N GLU A 240 -6.40 8.72 4.91
CA GLU A 240 -7.79 8.41 4.51
C GLU A 240 -8.28 9.28 3.33
N GLY A 241 -7.42 10.13 2.76
CA GLY A 241 -7.80 11.02 1.65
C GLY A 241 -8.63 12.25 2.04
N GLN A 242 -8.84 12.49 3.34
CA GLN A 242 -9.54 13.66 3.90
C GLN A 242 -8.63 14.90 3.93
N TYR A 243 -8.17 15.34 2.75
CA TYR A 243 -7.07 16.30 2.64
C TYR A 243 -7.36 17.70 3.19
N ASP A 244 -8.60 18.17 3.13
CA ASP A 244 -8.95 19.49 3.65
C ASP A 244 -9.01 19.50 5.19
N GLU A 245 -9.47 18.40 5.80
CA GLU A 245 -9.40 18.19 7.25
C GLU A 245 -7.95 18.08 7.72
N ALA A 246 -7.12 17.33 6.98
CA ALA A 246 -5.69 17.24 7.25
C ALA A 246 -5.00 18.63 7.18
N ASP A 247 -5.31 19.43 6.15
CA ASP A 247 -4.74 20.78 6.00
C ASP A 247 -5.13 21.71 7.15
N ALA A 248 -6.40 21.67 7.57
CA ALA A 248 -6.89 22.47 8.70
C ALA A 248 -6.18 22.10 10.02
N ALA A 249 -5.99 20.80 10.27
CA ALA A 249 -5.26 20.31 11.43
C ALA A 249 -3.76 20.71 11.38
N LEU A 250 -3.11 20.58 10.21
CA LEU A 250 -1.71 20.97 10.03
C LEU A 250 -1.50 22.48 10.20
N LYS A 251 -2.36 23.32 9.64
CA LYS A 251 -2.31 24.80 9.83
C LYS A 251 -2.36 25.20 11.29
N SER A 252 -3.07 24.43 12.10
CA SER A 252 -3.11 24.61 13.55
C SER A 252 -1.77 24.18 14.18
N CYS A 253 -1.24 23.01 13.81
CA CYS A 253 0.06 22.51 14.31
C CYS A 253 1.23 23.47 14.00
N GLU A 254 1.18 24.16 12.86
CA GLU A 254 2.21 25.07 12.36
C GLU A 254 2.26 26.43 13.06
N GLN A 255 1.24 26.76 13.88
CA GLN A 255 1.21 28.00 14.61
C GLN A 255 2.40 28.08 15.59
N PRO A 256 3.09 29.23 15.72
CA PRO A 256 4.22 29.38 16.64
C PRO A 256 3.92 28.97 18.09
N ALA A 257 2.68 29.19 18.54
CA ALA A 257 2.21 28.79 19.87
C ALA A 257 2.26 27.26 20.10
N ASN A 258 2.13 26.48 19.04
CA ASN A 258 2.10 25.02 19.08
C ASN A 258 3.49 24.37 18.92
N ARG A 259 4.55 25.18 18.81
CA ARG A 259 5.96 24.75 18.73
C ARG A 259 6.15 23.65 17.66
N PRO A 260 5.91 23.98 16.37
CA PRO A 260 6.04 23.02 15.28
C PRO A 260 7.47 22.46 15.21
N ASP A 261 7.55 21.21 14.80
CA ASP A 261 8.79 20.45 14.71
C ASP A 261 8.80 19.55 13.47
N GLU A 262 9.80 18.68 13.39
CA GLU A 262 10.02 17.79 12.24
C GLU A 262 8.80 16.92 11.92
N ALA A 263 8.08 16.42 12.93
CA ALA A 263 6.93 15.56 12.68
C ALA A 263 5.80 16.34 11.98
N VAL A 264 5.61 17.62 12.32
CA VAL A 264 4.69 18.52 11.62
C VAL A 264 5.17 18.79 10.19
N LEU A 265 6.47 19.03 10.00
CA LEU A 265 7.05 19.23 8.67
C LEU A 265 6.87 17.99 7.77
N ARG A 266 7.14 16.80 8.31
CA ARG A 266 6.96 15.52 7.62
C ARG A 266 5.51 15.34 7.21
N ALA A 267 4.57 15.53 8.13
CA ALA A 267 3.15 15.42 7.82
C ALA A 267 2.71 16.45 6.76
N ARG A 268 3.27 17.67 6.78
CA ARG A 268 3.03 18.68 5.73
C ARG A 268 3.60 18.25 4.37
N LEU A 269 4.81 17.71 4.33
CA LEU A 269 5.43 17.21 3.10
C LEU A 269 4.66 16.01 2.52
N GLU A 270 4.20 15.09 3.37
CA GLU A 270 3.33 13.99 2.95
C GLU A 270 1.99 14.50 2.44
N TRP A 271 1.38 15.48 3.11
CA TRP A 271 0.19 16.15 2.60
C TRP A 271 0.44 16.86 1.24
N MET A 272 1.59 17.53 1.06
CA MET A 272 1.97 18.12 -0.24
C MET A 272 2.14 17.04 -1.31
N ARG A 273 2.76 15.91 -0.97
CA ARG A 273 2.92 14.76 -1.87
C ARG A 273 1.55 14.15 -2.22
N ALA A 274 0.64 14.05 -1.27
CA ALA A 274 -0.70 13.48 -1.42
C ALA A 274 -1.71 14.42 -2.10
N THR A 275 -1.52 15.74 -2.06
CA THR A 275 -2.44 16.73 -2.67
C THR A 275 -1.86 17.40 -3.92
N GLY A 276 -0.54 17.52 -4.03
CA GLY A 276 0.15 18.26 -5.08
C GLY A 276 -0.07 19.76 -4.98
N LYS A 277 -0.74 20.23 -3.93
CA LYS A 277 -0.93 21.65 -3.65
C LYS A 277 0.43 22.24 -3.25
N PRO A 278 0.86 23.37 -3.84
CA PRO A 278 2.11 24.00 -3.46
C PRO A 278 2.01 24.52 -2.03
N PHE A 279 3.09 24.34 -1.26
CA PHE A 279 3.23 24.93 0.06
C PHE A 279 4.65 25.50 0.17
N ARG A 280 4.74 26.79 0.47
CA ARG A 280 6.01 27.54 0.47
C ARG A 280 6.78 27.33 1.76
N LEU A 281 7.49 26.21 1.82
CA LEU A 281 8.38 25.87 2.94
C LEU A 281 9.49 26.92 3.10
N ASP A 282 10.00 27.47 1.98
CA ASP A 282 10.97 28.58 1.95
C ASP A 282 10.49 29.87 2.65
N SER A 283 9.18 30.08 2.73
CA SER A 283 8.59 31.25 3.39
C SER A 283 8.22 31.01 4.86
N THR A 284 8.37 29.78 5.34
CA THR A 284 7.93 29.36 6.68
C THR A 284 9.05 29.61 7.68
N PRO A 285 8.95 30.63 8.56
CA PRO A 285 10.12 31.15 9.25
C PRO A 285 10.74 30.20 10.28
N TRP A 286 10.00 29.20 10.78
CA TRP A 286 10.55 28.20 11.70
C TRP A 286 11.34 27.10 10.97
N ILE A 287 10.96 26.78 9.72
CA ILE A 287 11.69 25.84 8.86
C ILE A 287 13.05 26.44 8.48
N VAL A 288 13.04 27.70 8.02
CA VAL A 288 14.27 28.40 7.57
C VAL A 288 15.23 28.69 8.72
N ARG A 289 14.71 28.96 9.93
CA ARG A 289 15.55 29.35 11.09
C ARG A 289 16.20 28.18 11.84
N GLN A 290 15.75 26.94 11.66
CA GLN A 290 16.24 25.79 12.45
C GLN A 290 17.61 25.23 11.99
N ASN A 291 18.29 25.83 11.00
CA ASN A 291 19.64 25.40 10.56
C ASN A 291 19.76 23.93 10.10
N SER A 292 18.64 23.37 9.64
CA SER A 292 18.34 22.01 9.14
C SER A 292 17.18 21.46 9.96
N PRO A 293 16.04 21.09 9.38
CA PRO A 293 15.13 20.17 10.07
C PRO A 293 15.90 18.88 10.36
N SER A 294 15.71 18.32 11.56
CA SER A 294 16.38 17.11 12.08
C SER A 294 16.03 15.82 11.33
N PHE A 295 15.57 15.91 10.09
CA PHE A 295 15.33 14.77 9.22
C PHE A 295 16.54 13.83 9.20
N GLY A 296 16.25 12.53 9.19
CA GLY A 296 17.25 11.54 8.83
C GLY A 296 17.85 11.86 7.46
N LEU A 297 19.11 11.48 7.24
CA LEU A 297 19.82 11.75 5.98
C LEU A 297 19.03 11.27 4.75
N ASP A 298 18.35 10.13 4.88
CA ASP A 298 17.61 9.52 3.80
C ASP A 298 16.32 10.30 3.49
N ASP A 299 15.65 10.84 4.51
CA ASP A 299 14.48 11.72 4.33
C ASP A 299 14.89 13.04 3.66
N GLN A 300 16.02 13.64 4.05
CA GLN A 300 16.51 14.87 3.43
C GLN A 300 16.77 14.67 1.94
N LEU A 301 17.42 13.56 1.55
CA LEU A 301 17.68 13.23 0.15
C LEU A 301 16.38 12.93 -0.61
N GLU A 302 15.48 12.14 -0.02
CA GLU A 302 14.19 11.79 -0.62
C GLU A 302 13.34 13.02 -0.92
N TRP A 303 13.21 13.91 0.06
CA TRP A 303 12.43 15.14 -0.11
C TRP A 303 13.14 16.16 -0.99
N SER A 304 14.48 16.23 -0.97
CA SER A 304 15.24 17.08 -1.88
C SER A 304 15.01 16.69 -3.34
N GLU A 305 15.04 15.38 -3.62
CA GLU A 305 14.79 14.85 -4.96
C GLU A 305 13.34 15.14 -5.39
N PHE A 306 12.37 14.90 -4.51
CA PHE A 306 10.96 15.18 -4.78
C PHE A 306 10.72 16.65 -5.10
N LEU A 307 11.30 17.56 -4.33
CA LEU A 307 11.17 19.01 -4.53
C LEU A 307 11.87 19.47 -5.82
N ALA A 308 13.06 18.94 -6.13
CA ALA A 308 13.77 19.23 -7.37
C ALA A 308 12.98 18.74 -8.61
N MET A 309 12.45 17.52 -8.54
CA MET A 309 11.57 16.97 -9.58
C MET A 309 10.32 17.85 -9.78
N ARG A 310 9.65 18.26 -8.70
CA ARG A 310 8.47 19.12 -8.77
C ARG A 310 8.77 20.53 -9.29
N ALA A 311 9.98 21.03 -9.07
CA ALA A 311 10.43 22.31 -9.61
C ALA A 311 10.90 22.21 -11.09
N GLY A 312 11.02 21.01 -11.65
CA GLY A 312 11.62 20.79 -12.97
C GLY A 312 13.11 21.13 -13.02
N ASP A 313 13.81 21.05 -11.88
CA ASP A 313 15.25 21.33 -11.77
C ASP A 313 16.04 20.03 -11.90
N ASP A 314 16.23 19.57 -13.14
CA ASP A 314 16.94 18.32 -13.44
C ASP A 314 18.40 18.34 -12.99
N ALA A 315 19.04 19.53 -12.92
CA ALA A 315 20.42 19.66 -12.47
C ALA A 315 20.54 19.42 -10.95
N LEU A 316 19.63 20.01 -10.16
CA LEU A 316 19.55 19.72 -8.73
C LEU A 316 19.15 18.26 -8.49
N ARG A 317 18.16 17.76 -9.23
CA ARG A 317 17.69 16.37 -9.14
C ARG A 317 18.83 15.38 -9.38
N ALA A 318 19.62 15.58 -10.44
CA ALA A 318 20.79 14.76 -10.75
C ALA A 318 21.82 14.77 -9.60
N ARG A 319 22.15 15.95 -9.06
CA ARG A 319 23.09 16.06 -7.93
C ARG A 319 22.60 15.33 -6.68
N VAL A 320 21.32 15.44 -6.36
CA VAL A 320 20.71 14.73 -5.24
C VAL A 320 20.76 13.23 -5.49
N LEU A 321 20.34 12.76 -6.66
CA LEU A 321 20.31 11.35 -7.03
C LEU A 321 21.71 10.71 -7.03
N HIS A 322 22.74 11.38 -7.56
CA HIS A 322 24.12 10.90 -7.49
C HIS A 322 24.65 10.82 -6.06
N THR A 323 24.35 11.83 -5.23
CA THR A 323 24.73 11.83 -3.81
C THR A 323 24.00 10.74 -3.04
N TRP A 324 22.72 10.52 -3.34
CA TRP A 324 21.93 9.48 -2.70
C TRP A 324 22.43 8.09 -3.10
N ARG A 325 22.76 7.88 -4.38
CA ARG A 325 23.33 6.62 -4.89
C ARG A 325 24.67 6.28 -4.25
N SER A 326 25.54 7.26 -4.03
CA SER A 326 26.85 7.01 -3.40
C SER A 326 26.72 6.64 -1.92
N LEU A 327 25.78 7.23 -1.19
CA LEU A 327 25.61 7.02 0.25
C LEU A 327 24.68 5.86 0.61
N ARG A 328 23.71 5.56 -0.25
CA ARG A 328 22.68 4.52 -0.08
C ARG A 328 22.49 3.71 -1.37
N PRO A 329 23.53 3.02 -1.86
CA PRO A 329 23.46 2.29 -3.13
C PRO A 329 22.42 1.16 -3.17
N LEU A 330 21.92 0.74 -2.01
CA LEU A 330 20.93 -0.32 -1.85
C LEU A 330 19.53 0.20 -1.44
N SER A 331 19.27 1.50 -1.56
CA SER A 331 17.93 2.05 -1.34
C SER A 331 17.05 1.80 -2.57
N THR A 332 15.96 1.02 -2.41
CA THR A 332 15.02 0.72 -3.51
C THR A 332 14.38 1.97 -4.08
N ALA A 333 13.94 2.90 -3.22
CA ALA A 333 13.36 4.18 -3.64
C ALA A 333 14.34 5.03 -4.46
N MET A 334 15.62 5.06 -4.07
CA MET A 334 16.66 5.74 -4.83
C MET A 334 16.90 5.06 -6.17
N LEU A 335 17.05 3.74 -6.19
CA LEU A 335 17.35 2.98 -7.41
C LEU A 335 16.24 3.14 -8.47
N SER A 336 14.97 3.10 -8.08
CA SER A 336 13.84 3.35 -8.98
C SER A 336 13.90 4.76 -9.59
N ARG A 337 14.08 5.78 -8.75
CA ARG A 337 14.12 7.18 -9.20
C ARG A 337 15.34 7.47 -10.07
N TYR A 338 16.48 6.87 -9.74
CA TYR A 338 17.70 6.96 -10.53
C TYR A 338 17.55 6.27 -11.88
N ALA A 339 16.89 5.11 -11.92
CA ALA A 339 16.63 4.40 -13.16
C ALA A 339 15.73 5.21 -14.10
N GLU A 340 14.62 5.76 -13.59
CA GLU A 340 13.74 6.64 -14.36
C GLU A 340 14.48 7.87 -14.90
N PHE A 341 15.27 8.53 -14.03
CA PHE A 341 16.06 9.69 -14.45
C PHE A 341 17.09 9.34 -15.53
N SER A 342 17.74 8.17 -15.41
CA SER A 342 18.72 7.69 -16.37
C SER A 342 18.07 7.36 -17.71
N GLU A 343 16.93 6.67 -17.73
CA GLU A 343 16.20 6.35 -18.96
C GLU A 343 15.75 7.62 -19.69
N LYS A 344 15.15 8.57 -18.96
CA LYS A 344 14.76 9.88 -19.52
C LYS A 344 15.94 10.68 -20.07
N SER A 345 17.12 10.52 -19.48
CA SER A 345 18.35 11.17 -19.94
C SER A 345 19.04 10.41 -21.09
N GLY A 346 18.52 9.25 -21.50
CA GLY A 346 19.09 8.39 -22.54
C GLY A 346 20.20 7.45 -22.06
N ASP A 347 20.49 7.39 -20.76
CA ASP A 347 21.50 6.52 -20.13
C ASP A 347 20.89 5.16 -19.75
N LYS A 348 20.56 4.38 -20.78
CA LYS A 348 19.89 3.08 -20.65
C LYS A 348 20.70 2.05 -19.86
N GLU A 349 22.03 2.14 -19.90
CA GLU A 349 22.92 1.23 -19.18
C GLU A 349 22.79 1.44 -17.67
N ASN A 350 22.84 2.69 -17.20
CA ASN A 350 22.64 2.99 -15.79
C ASN A 350 21.21 2.71 -15.32
N ALA A 351 20.21 2.90 -16.18
CA ALA A 351 18.82 2.56 -15.86
C ALA A 351 18.69 1.06 -15.54
N ARG A 352 19.17 0.21 -16.46
CA ARG A 352 19.15 -1.25 -16.31
C ARG A 352 19.98 -1.72 -15.12
N GLU A 353 21.19 -1.19 -14.94
CA GLU A 353 22.03 -1.58 -13.80
C GLU A 353 21.39 -1.21 -12.46
N SER A 354 20.72 -0.05 -12.38
CA SER A 354 20.03 0.36 -11.15
C SER A 354 18.85 -0.56 -10.82
N LEU A 355 18.07 -0.98 -11.82
CA LEU A 355 16.96 -1.91 -11.63
C LEU A 355 17.45 -3.34 -11.33
N ARG A 356 18.57 -3.76 -11.92
CA ARG A 356 19.25 -5.02 -11.58
C ARG A 356 19.66 -5.06 -10.10
N ILE A 357 20.32 -4.00 -9.62
CA ILE A 357 20.70 -3.87 -8.20
C ILE A 357 19.45 -3.84 -7.32
N LYS A 358 18.40 -3.07 -7.72
CA LYS A 358 17.13 -3.00 -6.99
C LYS A 358 16.56 -4.39 -6.79
N GLY A 359 16.59 -5.21 -7.83
CA GLY A 359 16.12 -6.57 -7.75
C GLY A 359 16.85 -7.47 -6.76
N GLU A 360 18.18 -7.39 -6.73
CA GLU A 360 18.99 -8.10 -5.74
C GLU A 360 18.67 -7.66 -4.31
N VAL A 361 18.41 -6.36 -4.12
CA VAL A 361 18.00 -5.79 -2.84
C VAL A 361 16.61 -6.29 -2.44
N GLU A 362 15.63 -6.32 -3.35
CA GLU A 362 14.26 -6.79 -3.08
C GLU A 362 14.22 -8.26 -2.66
N ARG A 363 14.97 -9.13 -3.35
CA ARG A 363 15.13 -10.53 -2.91
C ARG A 363 15.75 -10.63 -1.52
N SER A 364 16.67 -9.73 -1.21
CA SER A 364 17.29 -9.67 0.12
C SER A 364 16.33 -9.14 1.19
N ILE A 365 15.48 -8.15 0.85
CA ILE A 365 14.39 -7.62 1.68
C ILE A 365 13.42 -8.73 2.03
N GLU A 366 12.98 -9.52 1.03
CA GLU A 366 12.08 -10.64 1.24
C GLU A 366 12.69 -11.68 2.19
N ARG A 367 13.93 -12.13 1.89
CA ARG A 367 14.65 -13.07 2.75
C ARG A 367 14.82 -12.53 4.17
N TYR A 368 15.13 -11.25 4.33
CA TYR A 368 15.24 -10.61 5.64
C TYR A 368 13.89 -10.54 6.36
N GLY A 369 12.82 -10.22 5.64
CA GLY A 369 11.45 -10.18 6.13
C GLY A 369 10.98 -11.51 6.68
N GLN A 370 11.33 -12.63 6.02
CA GLN A 370 11.06 -13.98 6.52
C GLN A 370 11.73 -14.24 7.87
N LEU A 371 12.97 -13.76 8.07
CA LEU A 371 13.67 -13.85 9.37
C LEU A 371 12.99 -12.99 10.44
N MET A 372 12.50 -11.79 10.06
CA MET A 372 11.86 -10.85 10.98
C MET A 372 10.44 -11.26 11.38
N THR A 373 9.70 -11.90 10.48
CA THR A 373 8.32 -12.34 10.73
C THR A 373 8.24 -13.74 11.34
N GLY A 374 9.26 -14.59 11.12
CA GLY A 374 9.35 -15.93 11.72
C GLY A 374 9.53 -15.91 13.24
N THR A 375 9.39 -17.07 13.89
CA THR A 375 9.59 -17.23 15.34
C THR A 375 11.05 -17.50 15.72
N ALA A 376 11.89 -17.83 14.75
CA ALA A 376 13.29 -18.20 14.96
C ALA A 376 14.16 -17.03 15.44
N LYS A 377 15.29 -17.36 16.06
CA LYS A 377 16.40 -16.45 16.40
C LYS A 377 17.71 -17.07 15.91
N PRO A 378 18.75 -16.27 15.62
CA PRO A 378 20.02 -16.81 15.14
C PRO A 378 20.63 -17.77 16.17
N ALA A 379 20.93 -18.99 15.74
CA ALA A 379 21.48 -20.06 16.58
C ALA A 379 23.02 -19.96 16.66
N GLY A 380 23.52 -18.98 17.41
CA GLY A 380 24.96 -18.75 17.60
C GLY A 380 25.57 -17.76 16.61
N VAL A 381 26.88 -17.55 16.74
CA VAL A 381 27.61 -16.45 16.09
C VAL A 381 27.51 -16.50 14.56
N GLN A 382 27.66 -17.68 13.95
CA GLN A 382 27.61 -17.80 12.49
C GLN A 382 26.24 -17.41 11.91
N ALA A 383 25.16 -17.84 12.56
CA ALA A 383 23.81 -17.48 12.17
C ALA A 383 23.57 -15.97 12.35
N SER A 384 24.11 -15.35 13.40
CA SER A 384 24.02 -13.90 13.60
C SER A 384 24.78 -13.12 12.53
N ILE A 385 25.96 -13.59 12.11
CA ILE A 385 26.71 -13.01 10.98
C ILE A 385 25.90 -13.14 9.69
N GLU A 386 25.30 -14.29 9.43
CA GLU A 386 24.46 -14.49 8.24
C GLU A 386 23.26 -13.54 8.24
N TRP A 387 22.54 -13.43 9.36
CA TRP A 387 21.42 -12.49 9.49
C TRP A 387 21.86 -11.05 9.26
N ALA A 388 23.02 -10.64 9.81
CA ALA A 388 23.58 -9.32 9.60
C ALA A 388 23.93 -9.06 8.12
N ARG A 389 24.44 -10.06 7.40
CA ARG A 389 24.70 -9.96 5.96
C ARG A 389 23.43 -9.85 5.14
N VAL A 390 22.42 -10.65 5.46
CA VAL A 390 21.10 -10.57 4.79
C VAL A 390 20.48 -9.19 5.00
N ALA A 391 20.53 -8.66 6.23
CA ALA A 391 20.09 -7.29 6.53
C ALA A 391 20.87 -6.25 5.71
N LEU A 392 22.19 -6.40 5.60
CA LEU A 392 23.03 -5.48 4.85
C LEU A 392 22.69 -5.50 3.35
N SER A 393 22.50 -6.68 2.76
CA SER A 393 22.08 -6.84 1.37
C SER A 393 20.67 -6.30 1.11
N ALA A 394 19.80 -6.31 2.12
CA ALA A 394 18.46 -5.71 2.09
C ALA A 394 18.46 -4.18 2.27
N GLY A 395 19.63 -3.53 2.29
CA GLY A 395 19.77 -2.10 2.55
C GLY A 395 19.50 -1.68 4.00
N GLN A 396 19.29 -2.62 4.92
CA GLN A 396 18.96 -2.39 6.33
C GLN A 396 20.22 -2.16 7.17
N LEU A 397 20.94 -1.07 6.89
CA LEU A 397 22.27 -0.80 7.46
C LEU A 397 22.28 -0.78 9.01
N GLN A 398 21.26 -0.19 9.63
CA GLN A 398 21.15 -0.13 11.09
C GLN A 398 20.92 -1.52 11.68
N HIS A 399 19.96 -2.28 11.14
CA HIS A 399 19.70 -3.66 11.56
C HIS A 399 20.94 -4.55 11.42
N ALA A 400 21.64 -4.44 10.28
CA ALA A 400 22.87 -5.17 10.02
C ALA A 400 23.94 -4.86 11.07
N GLY A 401 24.10 -3.58 11.43
CA GLY A 401 25.02 -3.17 12.48
C GLY A 401 24.67 -3.84 13.81
N ILE A 402 23.41 -3.79 14.22
CA ILE A 402 22.94 -4.32 15.52
C ILE A 402 23.23 -5.82 15.60
N LEU A 403 22.90 -6.56 14.54
CA LEU A 403 23.16 -8.00 14.43
C LEU A 403 24.66 -8.32 14.41
N ALA A 404 25.48 -7.51 13.72
CA ALA A 404 26.93 -7.69 13.67
C ALA A 404 27.59 -7.45 15.04
N ILE A 405 27.17 -6.41 15.77
CA ILE A 405 27.67 -6.15 17.13
C ILE A 405 27.24 -7.26 18.09
N PHE A 406 26.00 -7.74 17.97
CA PHE A 406 25.51 -8.89 18.73
C PHE A 406 26.34 -10.16 18.48
N ALA A 407 26.67 -10.45 17.21
CA ALA A 407 27.55 -11.56 16.84
C ALA A 407 28.95 -11.41 17.46
N GLY A 408 29.57 -10.24 17.32
CA GLY A 408 30.91 -9.97 17.84
C GLY A 408 31.01 -9.98 19.38
N ARG A 409 29.91 -9.71 20.10
CA ARG A 409 29.87 -9.89 21.56
C ARG A 409 29.71 -11.33 22.00
N SER A 410 28.96 -12.11 21.22
CA SER A 410 28.73 -13.53 21.50
C SER A 410 30.03 -14.34 21.35
N ASP A 411 30.92 -13.93 20.45
CA ASP A 411 32.28 -14.44 20.32
C ASP A 411 33.27 -13.33 19.87
N PRO A 412 33.95 -12.67 20.83
CA PRO A 412 34.92 -11.61 20.53
C PRO A 412 36.16 -12.06 19.74
N ALA A 413 36.47 -13.37 19.73
CA ALA A 413 37.61 -13.90 19.00
C ALA A 413 37.28 -14.13 17.51
N ASN A 414 36.00 -14.20 17.14
CA ASN A 414 35.56 -14.41 15.78
C ASN A 414 35.98 -13.23 14.87
N GLU A 415 36.86 -13.52 13.91
CA GLU A 415 37.42 -12.51 13.00
C GLU A 415 36.39 -11.97 12.01
N GLU A 416 35.55 -12.84 11.47
CA GLU A 416 34.48 -12.50 10.51
C GLU A 416 33.47 -11.51 11.10
N ALA A 417 33.08 -11.70 12.37
CA ALA A 417 32.21 -10.75 13.08
C ALA A 417 32.89 -9.39 13.30
N ARG A 418 34.19 -9.36 13.65
CA ARG A 418 34.96 -8.12 13.85
C ARG A 418 35.09 -7.32 12.55
N GLU A 419 35.41 -8.01 11.45
CA GLU A 419 35.50 -7.40 10.12
C GLU A 419 34.15 -6.82 9.68
N LEU A 420 33.05 -7.57 9.89
CA LEU A 420 31.71 -7.11 9.55
C LEU A 420 31.34 -5.83 10.33
N VAL A 421 31.58 -5.80 11.64
CA VAL A 421 31.36 -4.60 12.48
C VAL A 421 32.20 -3.41 11.99
N ALA A 422 33.48 -3.63 11.67
CA ALA A 422 34.35 -2.58 11.16
C ALA A 422 33.85 -2.00 9.82
N SER A 423 33.43 -2.88 8.90
CA SER A 423 32.90 -2.47 7.59
C SER A 423 31.61 -1.63 7.69
N ILE A 424 30.70 -2.01 8.60
CA ILE A 424 29.43 -1.30 8.80
C ILE A 424 29.69 0.06 9.47
N ARG A 425 30.60 0.11 10.46
CA ARG A 425 31.00 1.38 11.09
C ARG A 425 31.61 2.34 10.09
N GLN A 426 32.43 1.85 9.16
CA GLN A 426 32.98 2.68 8.10
C GLN A 426 31.88 3.29 7.22
N LYS A 427 30.92 2.48 6.75
CA LYS A 427 29.77 2.97 5.95
C LYS A 427 28.93 4.01 6.70
N LEU A 428 28.69 3.80 8.00
CA LEU A 428 28.01 4.78 8.85
C LEU A 428 28.82 6.08 8.99
N HIS A 429 30.14 5.99 9.13
CA HIS A 429 31.01 7.16 9.22
C HIS A 429 31.03 7.98 7.93
N GLU A 430 31.09 7.32 6.76
CA GLU A 430 31.00 7.96 5.44
C GLU A 430 29.67 8.74 5.29
N ALA A 431 28.55 8.16 5.75
CA ALA A 431 27.26 8.85 5.76
C ALA A 431 27.27 10.11 6.64
N VAL A 432 27.85 10.02 7.85
CA VAL A 432 27.96 11.16 8.77
C VAL A 432 28.87 12.25 8.21
N SER A 433 29.95 11.88 7.52
CA SER A 433 30.88 12.85 6.92
C SER A 433 30.25 13.66 5.77
N SER A 434 29.10 13.23 5.26
CA SER A 434 28.38 13.86 4.16
C SER A 434 27.22 14.78 4.59
N VAL A 435 27.00 14.94 5.90
CA VAL A 435 25.86 15.71 6.47
C VAL A 435 25.82 17.14 5.93
N ASP A 436 26.95 17.85 5.90
CA ASP A 436 27.00 19.24 5.42
C ASP A 436 26.61 19.36 3.93
N MET A 437 26.99 18.38 3.12
CA MET A 437 26.63 18.31 1.71
C MET A 437 25.13 18.07 1.54
N ILE A 438 24.56 17.13 2.31
CA ILE A 438 23.14 16.80 2.25
C ILE A 438 22.30 18.00 2.73
N ASP A 439 22.70 18.67 3.80
CA ASP A 439 22.05 19.91 4.25
C ASP A 439 22.11 21.01 3.17
N SER A 440 23.24 21.15 2.48
CA SER A 440 23.34 22.09 1.35
C SER A 440 22.37 21.73 0.21
N LEU A 441 22.19 20.45 -0.10
CA LEU A 441 21.23 20.01 -1.12
C LEU A 441 19.79 20.26 -0.66
N TRP A 442 19.49 19.94 0.60
CA TRP A 442 18.19 20.20 1.22
C TRP A 442 17.81 21.68 1.20
N LYS A 443 18.73 22.57 1.61
CA LYS A 443 18.53 24.03 1.53
C LYS A 443 18.31 24.51 0.09
N SER A 444 19.03 23.93 -0.87
CA SER A 444 18.85 24.24 -2.29
C SER A 444 17.46 23.84 -2.76
N ALA A 445 16.99 22.64 -2.39
CA ALA A 445 15.66 22.14 -2.72
C ALA A 445 14.54 22.94 -2.05
N LEU A 446 14.71 23.34 -0.79
CA LEU A 446 13.78 24.23 -0.10
C LEU A 446 13.66 25.58 -0.82
N ALA A 447 14.78 26.18 -1.26
CA ALA A 447 14.72 27.44 -2.01
C ALA A 447 13.90 27.34 -3.31
N LYS A 448 13.76 26.14 -3.86
CA LYS A 448 12.95 25.86 -5.05
C LYS A 448 11.46 25.73 -4.78
N THR A 449 11.00 25.67 -3.53
CA THR A 449 9.56 25.54 -3.25
C THR A 449 8.73 26.73 -3.74
N GLY A 450 9.33 27.91 -3.82
CA GLY A 450 8.69 29.09 -4.43
C GLY A 450 8.62 29.04 -5.96
N GLU A 451 9.42 28.19 -6.60
CA GLU A 451 9.44 27.96 -8.05
C GLU A 451 8.50 26.82 -8.48
N ILE A 452 7.98 26.03 -7.54
CA ILE A 452 6.93 25.03 -7.78
C ILE A 452 5.65 25.80 -8.17
N ARG A 453 5.53 26.08 -9.47
CA ARG A 453 4.35 26.70 -10.03
C ARG A 453 3.21 25.69 -9.97
N LEU A 454 1.99 26.22 -9.81
CA LEU A 454 0.82 25.53 -10.33
C LEU A 454 1.17 25.14 -11.78
N ALA A 455 0.99 23.88 -12.17
CA ALA A 455 0.47 23.70 -13.52
C ALA A 455 -0.78 24.58 -13.54
N GLU A 456 -0.72 25.70 -14.28
CA GLU A 456 -1.72 26.75 -14.20
C GLU A 456 -3.10 26.10 -14.14
N SER A 457 -3.85 26.44 -13.10
CA SER A 457 -5.27 26.16 -13.06
C SER A 457 -5.91 26.94 -14.20
N SER A 458 -5.88 26.39 -15.40
CA SER A 458 -7.11 26.33 -16.17
C SER A 458 -8.00 25.30 -15.46
N ASP A 459 -8.48 25.63 -14.26
CA ASP A 459 -9.87 25.30 -13.96
C ASP A 459 -10.67 26.17 -14.92
N SER A 460 -10.68 25.78 -16.20
CA SER A 460 -11.58 26.34 -17.20
C SER A 460 -12.96 25.77 -16.91
N GLY A 461 -13.49 25.97 -15.71
CA GLY A 461 -14.84 25.57 -15.32
C GLY A 461 -15.28 24.18 -15.83
N GLU A 462 -14.36 23.20 -15.88
CA GLU A 462 -14.75 21.83 -16.17
C GLU A 462 -15.41 21.32 -14.89
N THR A 463 -16.75 21.34 -14.90
CA THR A 463 -17.55 20.69 -13.88
C THR A 463 -17.19 19.21 -13.93
N LEU A 464 -16.40 18.74 -12.96
CA LEU A 464 -16.18 17.31 -12.73
C LEU A 464 -17.55 16.69 -12.43
N ILE A 465 -17.96 15.71 -13.23
CA ILE A 465 -19.23 15.01 -13.06
C ILE A 465 -18.89 13.67 -12.42
N ASP A 466 -19.29 13.48 -11.17
CA ASP A 466 -19.20 12.15 -10.55
C ASP A 466 -20.18 11.20 -11.24
N PRO A 467 -19.69 10.06 -11.78
CA PRO A 467 -20.57 9.08 -12.38
C PRO A 467 -21.63 8.61 -11.39
N THR A 468 -22.88 8.53 -11.85
CA THR A 468 -23.99 8.02 -11.04
C THR A 468 -24.33 6.61 -11.47
N PHE A 469 -24.05 5.62 -10.62
CA PHE A 469 -24.41 4.24 -10.86
C PHE A 469 -25.74 3.86 -10.20
N VAL A 470 -26.50 2.99 -10.87
CA VAL A 470 -27.70 2.34 -10.33
C VAL A 470 -27.55 0.82 -10.39
N ASP A 471 -28.06 0.12 -9.37
CA ASP A 471 -28.16 -1.34 -9.43
C ASP A 471 -29.34 -1.73 -10.32
N ALA A 472 -29.03 -2.14 -11.55
CA ALA A 472 -30.02 -2.52 -12.56
C ALA A 472 -30.25 -4.04 -12.64
N THR A 473 -29.68 -4.82 -11.72
CA THR A 473 -29.65 -6.29 -11.78
C THR A 473 -31.04 -6.94 -11.93
N GLU A 474 -31.96 -6.61 -11.01
CA GLU A 474 -33.30 -7.19 -10.98
C GLU A 474 -34.13 -6.82 -12.22
N PRO A 475 -34.26 -5.54 -12.61
CA PRO A 475 -35.01 -5.18 -13.81
C PRO A 475 -34.37 -5.68 -15.11
N ALA A 476 -33.04 -5.86 -15.13
CA ALA A 476 -32.31 -6.42 -16.26
C ALA A 476 -32.52 -7.93 -16.44
N GLY A 477 -33.08 -8.65 -15.46
CA GLY A 477 -33.30 -10.10 -15.55
C GLY A 477 -32.07 -10.96 -15.23
N LEU A 478 -30.97 -10.36 -14.79
CA LEU A 478 -29.74 -11.05 -14.41
C LEU A 478 -29.90 -11.77 -13.06
N LYS A 479 -30.30 -13.05 -13.11
CA LYS A 479 -30.56 -13.87 -11.91
C LYS A 479 -29.48 -14.93 -11.74
N PHE A 480 -28.38 -14.57 -11.10
CA PHE A 480 -27.30 -15.49 -10.79
C PHE A 480 -26.69 -15.20 -9.42
N LYS A 481 -26.26 -16.26 -8.73
CA LYS A 481 -25.53 -16.19 -7.46
C LYS A 481 -24.37 -17.18 -7.53
N TYR A 482 -23.16 -16.69 -7.26
CA TYR A 482 -21.99 -17.55 -7.12
C TYR A 482 -22.07 -18.29 -5.78
N ASP A 483 -22.06 -19.62 -5.80
CA ASP A 483 -21.95 -20.48 -4.62
C ASP A 483 -20.49 -20.93 -4.53
N ASN A 484 -19.72 -20.39 -3.59
CA ASN A 484 -18.31 -20.80 -3.42
C ASN A 484 -18.17 -22.15 -2.68
N GLY A 485 -19.28 -22.73 -2.19
CA GLY A 485 -19.31 -23.98 -1.42
C GLY A 485 -18.47 -23.97 -0.15
N GLU A 486 -18.32 -22.80 0.47
CA GLU A 486 -17.59 -22.64 1.72
C GLU A 486 -18.13 -23.56 2.83
N THR A 487 -17.22 -24.16 3.59
CA THR A 487 -17.49 -24.99 4.77
C THR A 487 -16.69 -24.50 5.97
N GLU A 488 -16.95 -25.04 7.17
CA GLU A 488 -16.24 -24.67 8.40
C GLU A 488 -14.72 -24.83 8.33
N ILE A 489 -14.19 -25.73 7.47
CA ILE A 489 -12.75 -25.97 7.35
C ILE A 489 -12.03 -24.97 6.43
N ARG A 490 -12.77 -24.10 5.71
CA ARG A 490 -12.24 -22.98 4.89
C ARG A 490 -11.05 -23.38 4.00
N GLN A 491 -11.28 -24.30 3.05
CA GLN A 491 -10.26 -24.63 2.05
C GLN A 491 -9.97 -23.43 1.15
N MET A 492 -8.70 -23.21 0.80
CA MET A 492 -8.28 -22.00 0.07
C MET A 492 -9.02 -21.74 -1.27
N PRO A 493 -9.35 -22.75 -2.10
CA PRO A 493 -10.09 -22.53 -3.35
C PRO A 493 -11.45 -21.83 -3.19
N VAL A 494 -12.10 -21.96 -2.04
CA VAL A 494 -13.41 -21.33 -1.82
C VAL A 494 -13.32 -19.80 -1.70
N ALA A 495 -12.14 -19.26 -1.40
CA ALA A 495 -11.92 -17.82 -1.28
C ALA A 495 -11.61 -17.12 -2.62
N LEU A 496 -11.29 -17.86 -3.69
CA LEU A 496 -10.62 -17.33 -4.89
C LEU A 496 -11.42 -17.46 -6.20
N GLY A 497 -12.66 -17.95 -6.21
CA GLY A 497 -13.47 -18.00 -7.44
C GLY A 497 -14.46 -16.85 -7.57
N GLY A 498 -14.96 -16.64 -8.79
CA GLY A 498 -16.04 -15.67 -9.07
C GLY A 498 -15.82 -14.84 -10.33
N GLY A 499 -15.21 -15.39 -11.37
CA GLY A 499 -15.01 -14.73 -12.66
C GLY A 499 -16.30 -14.51 -13.47
N VAL A 500 -16.29 -13.45 -14.27
CA VAL A 500 -17.41 -13.06 -15.15
C VAL A 500 -16.88 -12.50 -16.46
N GLY A 501 -17.55 -12.82 -17.56
CA GLY A 501 -17.16 -12.44 -18.93
C GLY A 501 -18.27 -11.72 -19.66
N MET A 502 -17.91 -10.70 -20.45
CA MET A 502 -18.79 -10.07 -21.43
C MET A 502 -18.43 -10.57 -22.85
N ILE A 503 -19.44 -10.92 -23.64
CA ILE A 503 -19.26 -11.54 -24.95
C ILE A 503 -20.42 -11.14 -25.87
N ASP A 504 -20.18 -10.80 -27.13
CA ASP A 504 -21.23 -10.67 -28.14
C ASP A 504 -21.24 -11.98 -28.93
N PHE A 505 -21.93 -13.00 -28.42
CA PHE A 505 -21.74 -14.35 -28.95
C PHE A 505 -22.49 -14.57 -30.27
N ASP A 506 -23.55 -13.82 -30.54
CA ASP A 506 -24.33 -13.97 -31.78
C ASP A 506 -24.14 -12.85 -32.81
N ASP A 507 -23.14 -11.97 -32.59
CA ASP A 507 -22.74 -10.86 -33.47
C ASP A 507 -23.92 -9.92 -33.78
N ASP A 508 -24.80 -9.73 -32.80
CA ASP A 508 -25.94 -8.83 -32.90
C ASP A 508 -25.62 -7.40 -32.42
N GLY A 509 -24.46 -7.23 -31.78
CA GLY A 509 -23.93 -5.97 -31.28
C GLY A 509 -24.31 -5.68 -29.84
N ASP A 510 -25.13 -6.47 -29.17
CA ASP A 510 -25.47 -6.32 -27.77
C ASP A 510 -24.56 -7.24 -26.92
N LEU A 511 -23.96 -6.72 -25.85
CA LEU A 511 -23.05 -7.52 -25.01
C LEU A 511 -23.83 -8.49 -24.12
N ASP A 512 -23.59 -9.79 -24.27
CA ASP A 512 -24.07 -10.87 -23.43
C ASP A 512 -23.17 -11.10 -22.20
N VAL A 513 -23.68 -11.84 -21.22
CA VAL A 513 -22.99 -12.07 -19.94
C VAL A 513 -22.80 -13.56 -19.68
N TYR A 514 -21.55 -13.99 -19.48
CA TYR A 514 -21.19 -15.32 -18.99
C TYR A 514 -20.70 -15.28 -17.55
N ALA A 515 -21.31 -16.06 -16.66
CA ALA A 515 -20.94 -16.15 -15.25
C ALA A 515 -20.49 -17.57 -14.87
N VAL A 516 -19.28 -17.70 -14.33
CA VAL A 516 -18.75 -18.98 -13.86
C VAL A 516 -19.38 -19.39 -12.53
N GLN A 517 -19.44 -20.68 -12.24
CA GLN A 517 -20.02 -21.21 -11.01
C GLN A 517 -19.05 -22.10 -10.24
N GLY A 518 -19.02 -21.90 -8.92
CA GLY A 518 -18.32 -22.76 -7.97
C GLY A 518 -19.21 -23.93 -7.53
N GLY A 519 -19.18 -24.22 -6.24
CA GLY A 519 -20.04 -25.19 -5.59
C GLY A 519 -19.37 -25.89 -4.43
N PRO A 520 -19.98 -26.96 -3.88
CA PRO A 520 -19.31 -27.83 -2.91
C PRO A 520 -17.89 -28.17 -3.38
N PHE A 521 -16.93 -27.95 -2.49
CA PHE A 521 -15.52 -28.20 -2.76
C PHE A 521 -14.98 -29.27 -1.79
N PRO A 522 -14.25 -30.30 -2.27
CA PRO A 522 -13.93 -30.57 -3.67
C PRO A 522 -15.15 -30.96 -4.51
N PHE A 523 -15.09 -30.70 -5.82
CA PHE A 523 -16.10 -31.15 -6.75
C PHE A 523 -16.15 -32.68 -6.80
N ASP A 524 -17.34 -33.26 -6.63
CA ASP A 524 -17.62 -34.67 -6.85
C ASP A 524 -18.66 -34.83 -7.97
N PRO A 525 -18.30 -35.42 -9.13
CA PRO A 525 -19.25 -35.63 -10.22
C PRO A 525 -20.37 -36.63 -9.88
N LYS A 526 -20.26 -37.34 -8.74
CA LYS A 526 -21.27 -38.28 -8.25
C LYS A 526 -22.25 -37.67 -7.25
N ASP A 527 -22.07 -36.41 -6.86
CA ASP A 527 -22.97 -35.75 -5.92
C ASP A 527 -24.40 -35.65 -6.51
N PRO A 528 -25.41 -36.28 -5.89
CA PRO A 528 -26.79 -36.25 -6.38
C PRO A 528 -27.50 -34.90 -6.22
N ALA A 529 -26.89 -33.92 -5.54
CA ALA A 529 -27.42 -32.57 -5.44
C ALA A 529 -27.29 -31.83 -6.78
N GLU A 530 -28.33 -31.91 -7.62
CA GLU A 530 -28.46 -31.11 -8.83
C GLU A 530 -28.50 -29.61 -8.48
N LYS A 531 -27.34 -28.96 -8.50
CA LYS A 531 -27.22 -27.50 -8.38
C LYS A 531 -26.83 -26.90 -9.74
N PRO A 532 -27.21 -25.63 -9.99
CA PRO A 532 -26.87 -24.94 -11.23
C PRO A 532 -25.35 -24.83 -11.41
N GLY A 533 -24.89 -24.95 -12.66
CA GLY A 533 -23.55 -24.62 -13.11
C GLY A 533 -23.41 -23.19 -13.62
N ASP A 534 -22.49 -23.01 -14.56
CA ASP A 534 -22.22 -21.72 -15.22
C ASP A 534 -23.48 -21.21 -15.93
N ARG A 535 -23.55 -19.92 -16.23
CA ARG A 535 -24.68 -19.29 -16.94
C ARG A 535 -24.25 -18.37 -18.05
N LEU A 536 -24.92 -18.47 -19.19
CA LEU A 536 -24.88 -17.48 -20.26
C LEU A 536 -26.23 -16.77 -20.34
N PHE A 537 -26.19 -15.44 -20.31
CA PHE A 537 -27.34 -14.57 -20.40
C PHE A 537 -27.28 -13.79 -21.71
N ARG A 538 -28.21 -14.07 -22.62
CA ARG A 538 -28.34 -13.31 -23.87
C ARG A 538 -28.91 -11.92 -23.58
N ASN A 539 -28.32 -10.88 -24.13
CA ASN A 539 -28.85 -9.52 -24.14
C ASN A 539 -29.80 -9.35 -25.33
N HIS A 540 -31.00 -8.83 -25.08
CA HIS A 540 -31.99 -8.53 -26.13
C HIS A 540 -31.99 -7.03 -26.51
N GLY A 541 -30.97 -6.31 -26.08
CA GLY A 541 -30.80 -4.86 -26.22
C GLY A 541 -31.32 -4.07 -25.02
N GLY A 542 -30.72 -2.91 -24.79
CA GLY A 542 -31.10 -2.00 -23.68
C GLY A 542 -30.85 -2.58 -22.28
N GLY A 543 -29.93 -3.56 -22.17
CA GLY A 543 -29.55 -4.19 -20.91
C GLY A 543 -30.61 -5.16 -20.35
N LEU A 544 -31.35 -5.85 -21.23
CA LEU A 544 -32.36 -6.84 -20.84
C LEU A 544 -31.87 -8.25 -21.18
N PHE A 545 -31.80 -9.11 -20.16
CA PHE A 545 -31.12 -10.39 -20.25
C PHE A 545 -32.05 -11.60 -20.05
N GLU A 546 -31.75 -12.68 -20.78
CA GLU A 546 -32.40 -13.98 -20.65
C GLU A 546 -31.35 -15.10 -20.52
N ASP A 547 -31.50 -15.99 -19.54
CA ASP A 547 -30.67 -17.19 -19.43
C ASP A 547 -30.90 -18.10 -20.64
N CYS A 548 -29.88 -18.23 -21.49
CA CYS A 548 -29.91 -19.05 -22.70
C CYS A 548 -29.00 -20.28 -22.61
N THR A 549 -28.43 -20.57 -21.42
CA THR A 549 -27.37 -21.57 -21.23
C THR A 549 -27.66 -22.92 -21.88
N GLU A 550 -28.80 -23.52 -21.58
CA GLU A 550 -29.17 -24.83 -22.14
C GLU A 550 -29.52 -24.74 -23.63
N SER A 551 -30.15 -23.65 -24.07
CA SER A 551 -30.62 -23.50 -25.45
C SER A 551 -29.45 -23.33 -26.43
N VAL A 552 -28.33 -22.76 -25.98
CA VAL A 552 -27.08 -22.68 -26.74
C VAL A 552 -26.15 -23.87 -26.50
N GLY A 553 -26.57 -24.89 -25.74
CA GLY A 553 -25.79 -26.13 -25.57
C GLY A 553 -24.64 -26.06 -24.55
N LEU A 554 -24.58 -25.03 -23.71
CA LEU A 554 -23.67 -24.98 -22.57
C LEU A 554 -24.22 -25.85 -21.41
N PRO A 555 -23.34 -26.42 -20.57
CA PRO A 555 -23.78 -27.25 -19.46
C PRO A 555 -24.42 -26.41 -18.35
N ALA A 556 -25.75 -26.47 -18.22
CA ALA A 556 -26.46 -25.82 -17.11
C ALA A 556 -26.25 -26.50 -15.75
N LYS A 557 -25.75 -27.74 -15.75
CA LYS A 557 -25.28 -28.46 -14.56
C LYS A 557 -23.78 -28.29 -14.39
N ARG A 558 -23.29 -28.36 -13.15
CA ARG A 558 -21.86 -28.25 -12.85
C ARG A 558 -21.05 -29.39 -13.46
N VAL A 559 -19.95 -29.01 -14.11
CA VAL A 559 -18.95 -29.92 -14.68
C VAL A 559 -17.58 -29.82 -13.97
N GLY A 560 -17.47 -28.94 -12.97
CA GLY A 560 -16.28 -28.75 -12.13
C GLY A 560 -16.47 -27.58 -11.16
N TYR A 561 -15.39 -27.16 -10.49
CA TYR A 561 -15.37 -25.97 -9.64
C TYR A 561 -14.77 -24.79 -10.43
N GLY A 562 -15.63 -23.89 -10.94
CA GLY A 562 -15.24 -22.76 -11.80
C GLY A 562 -14.60 -21.60 -11.06
N LEU A 563 -13.56 -21.03 -11.67
CA LEU A 563 -12.78 -19.91 -11.14
C LEU A 563 -12.91 -18.69 -12.04
N GLY A 564 -12.45 -18.79 -13.28
CA GLY A 564 -12.40 -17.67 -14.22
C GLY A 564 -12.78 -18.00 -15.66
N VAL A 565 -12.89 -16.95 -16.48
CA VAL A 565 -13.24 -17.01 -17.90
C VAL A 565 -12.38 -16.06 -18.73
N ALA A 566 -12.01 -16.49 -19.94
CA ALA A 566 -11.45 -15.67 -21.00
C ALA A 566 -12.31 -15.81 -22.27
N VAL A 567 -12.37 -14.73 -23.06
CA VAL A 567 -13.18 -14.63 -24.28
C VAL A 567 -12.26 -14.27 -25.44
N GLY A 568 -12.40 -14.96 -26.58
CA GLY A 568 -11.70 -14.64 -27.82
C GLY A 568 -12.07 -15.58 -28.96
N ASP A 569 -11.95 -15.12 -30.21
CA ASP A 569 -12.19 -15.93 -31.42
C ASP A 569 -10.95 -16.79 -31.74
N VAL A 570 -10.89 -18.00 -31.18
CA VAL A 570 -9.68 -18.85 -31.27
C VAL A 570 -9.57 -19.59 -32.60
N ASN A 571 -10.66 -19.64 -33.38
CA ASN A 571 -10.71 -20.34 -34.67
C ASN A 571 -10.73 -19.38 -35.87
N GLY A 572 -10.84 -18.07 -35.63
CA GLY A 572 -10.81 -16.99 -36.61
C GLY A 572 -12.08 -16.84 -37.45
N ASP A 573 -13.21 -17.42 -37.04
CA ASP A 573 -14.47 -17.47 -37.80
C ASP A 573 -15.36 -16.23 -37.62
N GLY A 574 -14.97 -15.31 -36.74
CA GLY A 574 -15.69 -14.07 -36.44
C GLY A 574 -16.61 -14.14 -35.22
N PHE A 575 -16.73 -15.30 -34.56
CA PHE A 575 -17.58 -15.48 -33.39
C PHE A 575 -16.72 -15.80 -32.16
N PRO A 576 -16.85 -15.03 -31.06
CA PRO A 576 -16.01 -15.24 -29.89
C PRO A 576 -16.33 -16.58 -29.19
N ASP A 577 -15.28 -17.24 -28.72
CA ASP A 577 -15.31 -18.50 -27.98
C ASP A 577 -15.10 -18.28 -26.47
N LEU A 578 -15.39 -19.31 -25.68
CA LEU A 578 -15.25 -19.28 -24.21
C LEU A 578 -14.16 -20.26 -23.72
N PHE A 579 -13.19 -19.74 -22.98
CA PHE A 579 -12.26 -20.54 -22.18
C PHE A 579 -12.55 -20.35 -20.70
N VAL A 580 -12.64 -21.45 -19.94
CA VAL A 580 -13.02 -21.46 -18.53
C VAL A 580 -12.00 -22.23 -17.70
N THR A 581 -11.47 -21.60 -16.67
CA THR A 581 -10.59 -22.24 -15.69
C THR A 581 -11.42 -22.90 -14.59
N ARG A 582 -11.08 -24.16 -14.28
CA ARG A 582 -11.71 -24.93 -13.20
C ARG A 582 -10.62 -25.56 -12.35
N PHE A 583 -10.85 -25.72 -11.06
CA PHE A 583 -9.90 -26.44 -10.22
C PHE A 583 -9.65 -27.85 -10.80
N GLY A 584 -8.41 -28.15 -11.19
CA GLY A 584 -7.99 -29.40 -11.83
C GLY A 584 -8.30 -29.56 -13.32
N ALA A 585 -8.92 -28.59 -14.00
CA ALA A 585 -9.33 -28.74 -15.40
C ALA A 585 -9.47 -27.42 -16.18
N TYR A 586 -9.46 -27.53 -17.50
CA TYR A 586 -9.87 -26.47 -18.42
C TYR A 586 -11.23 -26.79 -19.04
N GLY A 587 -11.88 -25.79 -19.63
CA GLY A 587 -12.94 -25.99 -20.60
C GLY A 587 -12.82 -24.99 -21.74
N LEU A 588 -12.85 -25.46 -22.98
CA LEU A 588 -12.91 -24.63 -24.19
C LEU A 588 -14.20 -24.95 -24.94
N TYR A 589 -15.02 -23.93 -25.15
CA TYR A 589 -16.29 -24.03 -25.84
C TYR A 589 -16.28 -23.18 -27.09
N LEU A 590 -16.28 -23.82 -28.26
CA LEU A 590 -16.35 -23.10 -29.53
C LEU A 590 -17.77 -22.67 -29.84
N ASN A 591 -17.91 -21.45 -30.29
CA ASN A 591 -19.13 -20.86 -30.79
C ASN A 591 -19.35 -21.26 -32.26
N GLU A 592 -20.42 -22.02 -32.52
CA GLU A 592 -20.76 -22.47 -33.86
C GLU A 592 -21.63 -21.42 -34.57
N SER A 593 -20.99 -20.32 -34.99
CA SER A 593 -21.60 -19.22 -35.75
C SER A 593 -22.80 -18.54 -35.07
N GLY A 594 -22.65 -18.23 -33.77
CA GLY A 594 -23.64 -17.50 -32.98
C GLY A 594 -24.88 -18.28 -32.58
N LYS A 595 -24.88 -19.60 -32.77
CA LYS A 595 -26.08 -20.43 -32.53
C LYS A 595 -25.99 -21.28 -31.29
N ARG A 596 -24.82 -21.84 -31.04
CA ARG A 596 -24.58 -22.79 -29.95
C ARG A 596 -23.09 -22.89 -29.66
N PHE A 597 -22.78 -23.34 -28.46
CA PHE A 597 -21.45 -23.71 -28.05
C PHE A 597 -21.26 -25.23 -28.11
N ARG A 598 -20.04 -25.64 -28.46
CA ARG A 598 -19.59 -27.04 -28.42
C ARG A 598 -18.34 -27.14 -27.57
N ASP A 599 -18.35 -28.01 -26.57
CA ASP A 599 -17.13 -28.36 -25.81
C ASP A 599 -16.15 -29.06 -26.75
N VAL A 600 -14.98 -28.48 -26.91
CA VAL A 600 -13.89 -28.99 -27.73
C VAL A 600 -12.60 -29.20 -26.95
N THR A 601 -12.66 -29.15 -25.62
CA THR A 601 -11.50 -29.15 -24.72
C THR A 601 -10.51 -30.28 -25.03
N GLU A 602 -11.00 -31.51 -25.19
CA GLU A 602 -10.16 -32.67 -25.55
C GLU A 602 -9.66 -32.57 -27.00
N ALA A 603 -10.54 -32.21 -27.93
CA ALA A 603 -10.22 -32.13 -29.36
C ALA A 603 -9.11 -31.10 -29.66
N TRP A 604 -9.05 -30.02 -28.88
CA TRP A 604 -8.06 -28.96 -28.99
C TRP A 604 -6.82 -29.17 -28.12
N GLY A 605 -6.67 -30.33 -27.46
CA GLY A 605 -5.46 -30.67 -26.71
C GLY A 605 -5.38 -30.10 -25.29
N LEU A 606 -6.48 -29.56 -24.75
CA LEU A 606 -6.53 -28.93 -23.43
C LEU A 606 -6.97 -29.87 -22.30
N SER A 607 -7.37 -31.11 -22.61
CA SER A 607 -7.68 -32.14 -21.61
C SER A 607 -6.48 -32.48 -20.71
N GLY A 608 -6.73 -33.09 -19.55
CA GLY A 608 -5.72 -33.54 -18.59
C GLY A 608 -5.97 -32.99 -17.19
N ASP A 609 -5.16 -33.44 -16.23
CA ASP A 609 -5.12 -32.84 -14.89
C ASP A 609 -4.37 -31.51 -14.96
N ARG A 610 -4.99 -30.43 -14.51
CA ARG A 610 -4.49 -29.05 -14.64
C ARG A 610 -4.19 -28.37 -13.31
N ASP A 611 -3.98 -29.13 -12.24
CA ASP A 611 -3.67 -28.60 -10.90
C ASP A 611 -4.68 -27.51 -10.45
N TRP A 612 -4.29 -26.24 -10.47
CA TRP A 612 -5.12 -25.12 -10.05
C TRP A 612 -4.94 -23.91 -10.96
N PRO A 613 -5.69 -23.84 -12.08
CA PRO A 613 -5.67 -22.69 -12.96
C PRO A 613 -6.57 -21.57 -12.45
N SER A 614 -6.17 -20.32 -12.69
CA SER A 614 -6.85 -19.14 -12.17
C SER A 614 -7.34 -18.23 -13.30
N SER A 615 -6.53 -17.30 -13.76
CA SER A 615 -6.81 -16.34 -14.83
C SER A 615 -6.21 -16.80 -16.16
N ALA A 616 -6.71 -16.27 -17.27
CA ALA A 616 -6.21 -16.59 -18.61
C ALA A 616 -6.31 -15.39 -19.54
N ALA A 617 -5.46 -15.37 -20.57
CA ALA A 617 -5.47 -14.36 -21.61
C ALA A 617 -5.29 -15.03 -22.98
N PHE A 618 -6.08 -14.57 -23.96
CA PHE A 618 -5.84 -14.83 -25.37
C PHE A 618 -5.05 -13.66 -25.98
N ALA A 619 -4.02 -13.98 -26.76
CA ALA A 619 -3.27 -13.02 -27.58
C ALA A 619 -2.51 -13.76 -28.68
N ASP A 620 -2.11 -13.07 -29.73
CA ASP A 620 -1.25 -13.59 -30.79
C ASP A 620 0.21 -13.33 -30.37
N PHE A 621 0.89 -14.35 -29.82
CA PHE A 621 2.21 -14.17 -29.18
C PHE A 621 3.38 -14.37 -30.16
N ASP A 622 3.18 -15.01 -31.30
CA ASP A 622 4.19 -15.10 -32.36
C ASP A 622 3.85 -14.37 -33.66
N ASN A 623 2.78 -13.57 -33.65
CA ASN A 623 2.30 -12.72 -34.74
C ASN A 623 1.98 -13.52 -36.02
N ASP A 624 1.44 -14.74 -35.86
CA ASP A 624 1.08 -15.60 -36.99
C ASP A 624 -0.39 -15.45 -37.44
N GLY A 625 -1.17 -14.69 -36.67
CA GLY A 625 -2.55 -14.32 -36.99
C GLY A 625 -3.62 -15.18 -36.33
N ASP A 626 -3.28 -16.13 -35.46
CA ASP A 626 -4.25 -16.79 -34.58
C ASP A 626 -4.04 -16.42 -33.09
N LEU A 627 -5.02 -16.77 -32.25
CA LEU A 627 -4.95 -16.49 -30.80
C LEU A 627 -4.33 -17.69 -30.07
N ASP A 628 -3.21 -17.44 -29.42
CA ASP A 628 -2.57 -18.29 -28.42
C ASP A 628 -3.20 -18.10 -27.04
N LEU A 629 -2.90 -19.01 -26.12
CA LEU A 629 -3.50 -19.03 -24.78
C LEU A 629 -2.42 -19.06 -23.68
N TYR A 630 -2.46 -18.05 -22.81
CA TYR A 630 -1.72 -18.05 -21.54
C TYR A 630 -2.66 -18.31 -20.37
N VAL A 631 -2.26 -19.19 -19.44
CA VAL A 631 -3.07 -19.58 -18.27
C VAL A 631 -2.23 -19.52 -17.00
N CYS A 632 -2.69 -18.71 -16.05
CA CYS A 632 -2.09 -18.65 -14.73
C CYS A 632 -2.41 -19.89 -13.89
N HIS A 633 -1.44 -20.34 -13.08
CA HIS A 633 -1.64 -21.31 -12.00
C HIS A 633 -1.25 -20.72 -10.65
N TYR A 634 -1.84 -21.27 -9.59
CA TYR A 634 -1.69 -20.73 -8.24
C TYR A 634 -0.70 -21.51 -7.39
N VAL A 635 -1.15 -22.57 -6.70
CA VAL A 635 -0.29 -23.37 -5.81
C VAL A 635 -0.70 -24.84 -5.80
N VAL A 636 0.19 -25.70 -5.31
CA VAL A 636 -0.11 -27.10 -5.04
C VAL A 636 -1.17 -27.18 -3.92
N TRP A 637 -2.33 -27.78 -4.23
CA TRP A 637 -3.40 -27.97 -3.25
C TRP A 637 -4.02 -29.37 -3.32
N ASP A 638 -3.88 -30.16 -2.25
CA ASP A 638 -4.60 -31.44 -2.10
C ASP A 638 -6.01 -31.18 -1.54
N ALA A 639 -7.00 -31.17 -2.43
CA ALA A 639 -8.39 -30.93 -2.04
C ALA A 639 -9.02 -32.05 -1.20
N LYS A 640 -8.40 -33.25 -1.17
CA LYS A 640 -8.87 -34.41 -0.39
C LYS A 640 -8.25 -34.45 1.01
N ASN A 641 -7.00 -34.01 1.14
CA ASN A 641 -6.28 -33.90 2.42
C ASN A 641 -5.72 -32.48 2.59
N PRO A 642 -6.59 -31.46 2.72
CA PRO A 642 -6.15 -30.08 2.70
C PRO A 642 -5.31 -29.74 3.93
N ARG A 643 -4.33 -28.86 3.73
CA ARG A 643 -3.67 -28.16 4.83
C ARG A 643 -4.71 -27.27 5.50
N LEU A 644 -4.88 -27.42 6.81
CA LEU A 644 -5.83 -26.62 7.59
C LEU A 644 -5.09 -25.54 8.37
N CYS A 645 -5.49 -24.28 8.18
CA CYS A 645 -4.93 -23.13 8.87
C CYS A 645 -5.96 -22.50 9.83
N ARG A 646 -5.49 -21.92 10.94
CA ARG A 646 -6.34 -21.38 11.99
C ARG A 646 -5.86 -20.02 12.45
N ASN A 647 -6.82 -19.16 12.79
CA ASN A 647 -6.54 -17.92 13.49
C ASN A 647 -5.96 -18.23 14.88
N ALA A 648 -4.78 -17.69 15.20
CA ALA A 648 -4.13 -17.96 16.49
C ALA A 648 -4.92 -17.42 17.70
N SER A 649 -5.65 -16.32 17.52
CA SER A 649 -6.41 -15.65 18.59
C SER A 649 -7.78 -16.29 18.81
N THR A 650 -8.48 -16.68 17.74
CA THR A 650 -9.87 -17.20 17.83
C THR A 650 -9.97 -18.72 17.70
N GLY A 651 -8.94 -19.39 17.18
CA GLY A 651 -8.91 -20.82 16.93
C GLY A 651 -9.78 -21.29 15.75
N LYS A 652 -10.50 -20.39 15.08
CA LYS A 652 -11.33 -20.68 13.90
C LYS A 652 -10.46 -20.99 12.68
N TYR A 653 -10.95 -21.86 11.80
CA TYR A 653 -10.30 -22.11 10.52
C TYR A 653 -10.37 -20.88 9.61
N MET A 654 -9.35 -20.73 8.78
CA MET A 654 -9.18 -19.66 7.80
C MET A 654 -8.39 -20.21 6.60
N SER A 655 -8.44 -19.46 5.51
CA SER A 655 -7.58 -19.69 4.35
C SER A 655 -6.11 -19.71 4.78
N CYS A 656 -5.33 -20.62 4.22
CA CYS A 656 -3.90 -20.67 4.48
C CYS A 656 -3.19 -19.51 3.81
N ASN A 657 -2.08 -19.06 4.41
CA ASN A 657 -1.17 -18.14 3.71
C ASN A 657 -0.56 -18.88 2.50
N PRO A 658 -0.64 -18.33 1.28
CA PRO A 658 -0.22 -19.02 0.06
C PRO A 658 1.28 -19.30 0.00
N THR A 659 2.11 -18.52 0.71
CA THR A 659 3.56 -18.77 0.85
C THR A 659 3.88 -20.08 1.57
N THR A 660 2.88 -20.71 2.21
CA THR A 660 3.03 -22.00 2.88
C THR A 660 2.77 -23.19 1.96
N CYS A 661 2.41 -22.94 0.71
CA CYS A 661 2.22 -23.93 -0.35
C CYS A 661 3.22 -23.68 -1.48
N ASP A 662 3.64 -24.76 -2.12
CA ASP A 662 4.55 -24.69 -3.28
C ASP A 662 3.81 -24.05 -4.46
N ALA A 663 4.49 -23.18 -5.19
CA ALA A 663 4.00 -22.54 -6.41
C ALA A 663 3.73 -23.55 -7.53
N ARG A 664 2.85 -23.17 -8.48
CA ARG A 664 2.63 -23.92 -9.72
C ARG A 664 2.95 -23.01 -10.91
N PRO A 665 3.77 -23.46 -11.87
CA PRO A 665 4.12 -22.64 -13.00
C PRO A 665 2.92 -22.41 -13.93
N ASP A 666 2.86 -21.23 -14.51
CA ASP A 666 1.90 -20.86 -15.55
C ASP A 666 2.14 -21.65 -16.84
N HIS A 667 1.09 -21.77 -17.67
CA HIS A 667 1.15 -22.45 -18.96
C HIS A 667 0.95 -21.50 -20.14
N LEU A 668 1.70 -21.72 -21.21
CA LEU A 668 1.55 -21.06 -22.50
C LEU A 668 1.31 -22.11 -23.58
N PHE A 669 0.25 -21.92 -24.36
CA PHE A 669 -0.13 -22.78 -25.45
C PHE A 669 -0.10 -22.01 -26.77
N ARG A 670 0.63 -22.55 -27.75
CA ARG A 670 0.56 -22.06 -29.12
C ARG A 670 -0.64 -22.68 -29.84
N ASN A 671 -1.38 -21.91 -30.63
CA ASN A 671 -2.42 -22.44 -31.50
C ASN A 671 -1.81 -22.88 -32.84
N ASP A 672 -1.96 -24.16 -33.19
CA ASP A 672 -1.47 -24.73 -34.46
C ASP A 672 -2.66 -24.97 -35.41
N GLY A 673 -3.46 -23.93 -35.66
CA GLY A 673 -4.60 -23.98 -36.60
C GLY A 673 -5.72 -24.93 -36.14
N GLY A 674 -6.18 -24.77 -34.90
CA GLY A 674 -7.29 -25.56 -34.33
C GLY A 674 -6.88 -26.56 -33.26
N LYS A 675 -5.66 -26.44 -32.74
CA LYS A 675 -5.13 -27.30 -31.67
C LYS A 675 -4.11 -26.53 -30.86
N PHE A 676 -4.29 -26.51 -29.54
CA PHE A 676 -3.32 -25.95 -28.63
C PHE A 676 -2.18 -26.94 -28.34
N VAL A 677 -0.95 -26.44 -28.45
CA VAL A 677 0.28 -27.15 -28.12
C VAL A 677 0.95 -26.44 -26.96
N ASP A 678 1.17 -27.18 -25.87
CA ASP A 678 1.89 -26.67 -24.71
C ASP A 678 3.35 -26.38 -25.09
N VAL A 679 3.71 -25.10 -25.06
CA VAL A 679 5.06 -24.62 -25.36
C VAL A 679 5.72 -24.02 -24.13
N SER A 680 5.13 -24.11 -22.95
CA SER A 680 5.51 -23.40 -21.73
C SER A 680 7.00 -23.51 -21.39
N GLU A 681 7.55 -24.73 -21.40
CA GLU A 681 8.99 -24.95 -21.16
C GLU A 681 9.85 -24.40 -22.30
N SER A 682 9.47 -24.74 -23.54
CA SER A 682 10.24 -24.31 -24.71
C SER A 682 10.24 -22.79 -24.89
N ALA A 683 9.18 -22.11 -24.45
CA ALA A 683 9.03 -20.66 -24.54
C ALA A 683 9.76 -19.91 -23.43
N GLY A 684 10.20 -20.62 -22.37
CA GLY A 684 10.91 -20.05 -21.23
C GLY A 684 10.02 -19.71 -20.02
N ILE A 685 8.70 -19.91 -20.12
CA ILE A 685 7.73 -19.58 -19.06
C ILE A 685 8.02 -20.39 -17.79
N THR A 686 8.00 -21.73 -17.87
CA THR A 686 8.18 -22.57 -16.67
C THR A 686 9.60 -22.53 -16.09
N THR A 687 10.59 -22.12 -16.88
CA THR A 687 11.98 -22.00 -16.41
C THR A 687 12.18 -20.74 -15.57
N ALA A 688 11.45 -19.67 -15.90
CA ALA A 688 11.49 -18.42 -15.18
C ALA A 688 10.46 -18.36 -14.03
N ASP A 689 9.30 -18.96 -14.23
CA ASP A 689 8.25 -19.08 -13.21
C ASP A 689 8.56 -20.21 -12.21
N THR A 690 9.39 -19.89 -11.21
CA THR A 690 9.71 -20.84 -10.14
C THR A 690 8.87 -20.63 -8.88
N GLU A 691 8.28 -19.46 -8.70
CA GLU A 691 7.59 -19.03 -7.47
C GLU A 691 6.28 -18.27 -7.75
N GLY A 692 5.76 -18.34 -8.98
CA GLY A 692 4.52 -17.70 -9.39
C GLY A 692 3.30 -18.23 -8.65
N ARG A 693 2.38 -17.32 -8.36
CA ARG A 693 1.10 -17.58 -7.70
C ARG A 693 0.06 -16.72 -8.44
N GLY A 694 -0.04 -16.97 -9.74
CA GLY A 694 -0.71 -16.11 -10.68
C GLY A 694 -2.20 -16.03 -10.41
N LEU A 695 -2.73 -14.81 -10.33
CA LEU A 695 -4.15 -14.55 -10.12
C LEU A 695 -4.74 -13.54 -11.11
N GLY A 696 -3.91 -12.79 -11.82
CA GLY A 696 -4.34 -11.86 -12.87
C GLY A 696 -3.31 -11.79 -13.98
N VAL A 697 -3.76 -11.67 -15.23
CA VAL A 697 -2.88 -11.59 -16.40
C VAL A 697 -3.39 -10.55 -17.40
N ILE A 698 -2.45 -9.80 -17.98
CA ILE A 698 -2.68 -8.96 -19.17
C ILE A 698 -1.60 -9.25 -20.21
N ALA A 699 -2.02 -9.32 -21.47
CA ALA A 699 -1.17 -9.43 -22.63
C ALA A 699 -1.22 -8.12 -23.45
N ALA A 700 -0.12 -7.36 -23.47
CA ALA A 700 -0.04 -6.03 -24.07
C ALA A 700 1.39 -5.76 -24.58
N ASP A 701 1.56 -4.83 -25.52
CA ASP A 701 2.88 -4.40 -26.02
C ASP A 701 3.39 -3.23 -25.17
N PHE A 702 4.26 -3.51 -24.19
CA PHE A 702 4.68 -2.51 -23.20
C PHE A 702 5.88 -1.67 -23.66
N ASP A 703 6.63 -2.10 -24.69
CA ASP A 703 7.77 -1.36 -25.24
C ASP A 703 7.60 -0.87 -26.69
N ASP A 704 6.40 -1.04 -27.27
CA ASP A 704 5.96 -0.58 -28.61
C ASP A 704 6.77 -1.21 -29.75
N ASP A 705 7.33 -2.41 -29.52
CA ASP A 705 8.14 -3.14 -30.50
C ASP A 705 7.29 -3.98 -31.48
N GLY A 706 6.00 -4.11 -31.23
CA GLY A 706 5.03 -4.87 -32.02
C GLY A 706 4.89 -6.33 -31.61
N LEU A 707 5.51 -6.76 -30.51
CA LEU A 707 5.33 -8.06 -29.90
C LEU A 707 4.50 -7.93 -28.62
N THR A 708 3.52 -8.82 -28.44
CA THR A 708 2.70 -8.81 -27.21
C THR A 708 3.47 -9.44 -26.06
N ASP A 709 3.70 -8.68 -24.98
CA ASP A 709 4.29 -9.14 -23.72
C ASP A 709 3.21 -9.66 -22.75
N ILE A 710 3.63 -10.27 -21.62
CA ILE A 710 2.73 -10.82 -20.61
C ILE A 710 3.08 -10.28 -19.23
N PHE A 711 2.15 -9.59 -18.58
CA PHE A 711 2.25 -9.22 -17.18
C PHE A 711 1.36 -10.10 -16.31
N VAL A 712 1.90 -10.60 -15.19
CA VAL A 712 1.20 -11.47 -14.23
C VAL A 712 1.24 -10.88 -12.83
N ALA A 713 0.05 -10.67 -12.25
CA ALA A 713 -0.12 -10.34 -10.85
C ALA A 713 -0.04 -11.61 -10.01
N ASN A 714 0.94 -11.65 -9.10
CA ASN A 714 1.25 -12.81 -8.27
C ASN A 714 0.93 -12.54 -6.79
N ASP A 715 0.29 -13.51 -6.14
CA ASP A 715 -0.08 -13.40 -4.73
C ASP A 715 1.12 -13.70 -3.81
N LYS A 716 1.55 -12.71 -3.01
CA LYS A 716 2.63 -12.82 -2.01
C LYS A 716 3.97 -13.27 -2.58
N SER A 717 4.17 -13.07 -3.88
CA SER A 717 5.40 -13.37 -4.61
C SER A 717 5.64 -12.27 -5.65
N ALA A 718 6.83 -12.25 -6.26
CA ALA A 718 7.15 -11.24 -7.27
C ALA A 718 6.15 -11.33 -8.43
N ASN A 719 5.59 -10.19 -8.86
CA ASN A 719 4.89 -10.15 -10.16
C ASN A 719 5.85 -10.53 -11.28
N PHE A 720 5.32 -11.03 -12.39
CA PHE A 720 6.11 -11.31 -13.59
C PHE A 720 5.78 -10.34 -14.73
N LEU A 721 6.79 -10.09 -15.55
CA LEU A 721 6.68 -9.39 -16.83
C LEU A 721 7.55 -10.17 -17.80
N PHE A 722 6.90 -11.00 -18.61
CA PHE A 722 7.54 -11.76 -19.66
C PHE A 722 7.61 -10.89 -20.90
N ARG A 723 8.81 -10.41 -21.20
CA ARG A 723 9.09 -9.69 -22.45
C ARG A 723 9.16 -10.67 -23.60
N ASN A 724 8.41 -10.40 -24.66
CA ASN A 724 8.41 -11.21 -25.85
C ASN A 724 9.67 -10.92 -26.69
N LEU A 725 10.41 -11.98 -27.05
CA LEU A 725 11.62 -11.90 -27.87
C LEU A 725 11.36 -12.32 -29.33
N GLY A 726 10.12 -12.68 -29.66
CA GLY A 726 9.67 -13.20 -30.94
C GLY A 726 9.80 -14.72 -31.05
N GLY A 727 8.95 -15.32 -31.90
CA GLY A 727 8.97 -16.76 -32.18
C GLY A 727 8.65 -17.64 -30.97
N MET A 728 7.67 -17.23 -30.15
CA MET A 728 7.29 -17.88 -28.89
C MET A 728 8.44 -18.02 -27.90
N LYS A 729 9.25 -16.97 -27.71
CA LYS A 729 10.31 -16.92 -26.71
C LYS A 729 10.11 -15.74 -25.80
N PHE A 730 10.21 -15.98 -24.49
CA PHE A 730 9.99 -14.99 -23.47
C PHE A 730 11.15 -14.91 -22.49
N GLU A 731 11.39 -13.70 -22.00
CA GLU A 731 12.32 -13.43 -20.89
C GLU A 731 11.54 -12.77 -19.75
N GLU A 732 11.61 -13.35 -18.55
CA GLU A 732 11.04 -12.73 -17.35
C GLU A 732 11.95 -11.58 -16.89
N ILE A 733 11.40 -10.37 -16.81
CA ILE A 733 12.14 -9.14 -16.52
C ILE A 733 11.49 -8.25 -15.47
N ALA A 734 10.42 -8.65 -14.77
CA ALA A 734 9.65 -7.78 -13.87
C ALA A 734 10.53 -7.03 -12.87
N GLN A 735 11.53 -7.72 -12.37
CA GLN A 735 12.43 -7.19 -11.38
C GLN A 735 13.32 -6.08 -11.95
N ILE A 736 13.88 -6.29 -13.14
CA ILE A 736 14.69 -5.26 -13.84
C ILE A 736 13.83 -4.24 -14.58
N ALA A 737 12.53 -4.48 -14.72
CA ALA A 737 11.55 -3.55 -15.25
C ALA A 737 10.93 -2.66 -14.16
N GLY A 738 11.06 -3.05 -12.88
CA GLY A 738 10.55 -2.28 -11.74
C GLY A 738 9.11 -2.59 -11.33
N VAL A 739 8.52 -3.70 -11.81
CA VAL A 739 7.12 -4.09 -11.55
C VAL A 739 6.96 -5.33 -10.66
N ALA A 740 8.06 -5.97 -10.25
CA ALA A 740 8.04 -7.17 -9.40
C ALA A 740 7.51 -6.94 -7.97
N ALA A 741 7.67 -5.74 -7.43
CA ALA A 741 7.37 -5.39 -6.04
C ALA A 741 6.93 -3.92 -5.91
N GLY A 742 6.26 -3.60 -4.81
CA GLY A 742 5.93 -2.22 -4.46
C GLY A 742 7.16 -1.37 -4.13
N SER A 743 6.97 -0.06 -3.97
CA SER A 743 8.06 0.92 -3.72
C SER A 743 8.94 0.63 -2.50
N ASP A 744 8.44 -0.09 -1.49
CA ASP A 744 9.19 -0.52 -0.31
C ASP A 744 10.02 -1.80 -0.54
N GLY A 745 9.88 -2.41 -1.72
CA GLY A 745 10.54 -3.65 -2.13
C GLY A 745 9.87 -4.92 -1.60
N SER A 746 8.68 -4.84 -1.01
CA SER A 746 7.92 -6.00 -0.54
C SER A 746 7.12 -6.63 -1.68
N TYR A 747 7.10 -7.96 -1.75
CA TYR A 747 6.16 -8.68 -2.61
C TYR A 747 4.75 -8.61 -2.01
N GLN A 748 3.83 -8.02 -2.76
CA GLN A 748 2.44 -7.80 -2.35
C GLN A 748 1.57 -8.99 -2.78
N ALA A 749 0.32 -9.02 -2.32
CA ALA A 749 -0.66 -10.01 -2.73
C ALA A 749 -1.38 -9.62 -4.03
N GLY A 750 -0.66 -9.61 -5.15
CA GLY A 750 -1.23 -9.22 -6.44
C GLY A 750 -2.39 -10.14 -6.86
N MET A 751 -3.56 -9.57 -7.13
CA MET A 751 -4.77 -10.32 -7.51
C MET A 751 -5.27 -9.91 -8.90
N GLY A 752 -5.97 -8.78 -9.01
CA GLY A 752 -6.43 -8.25 -10.30
C GLY A 752 -5.44 -7.27 -10.90
N VAL A 753 -5.51 -7.15 -12.22
CA VAL A 753 -4.64 -6.29 -13.01
C VAL A 753 -5.47 -5.48 -14.02
N ALA A 754 -5.06 -4.25 -14.25
CA ALA A 754 -5.57 -3.37 -15.31
C ALA A 754 -4.40 -2.74 -16.08
N CYS A 755 -4.63 -2.43 -17.36
CA CYS A 755 -3.65 -1.81 -18.26
C CYS A 755 -4.29 -0.65 -19.04
N GLY A 756 -3.58 0.48 -19.14
CA GLY A 756 -4.06 1.67 -19.84
C GLY A 756 -3.11 2.86 -19.70
N ASP A 757 -3.21 3.83 -20.62
CA ASP A 757 -2.44 5.09 -20.59
C ASP A 757 -3.17 6.10 -19.69
N TYR A 758 -2.99 5.99 -18.36
CA TYR A 758 -3.81 6.75 -17.41
C TYR A 758 -3.44 8.25 -17.36
N ASP A 759 -2.21 8.59 -17.74
CA ASP A 759 -1.71 9.96 -17.75
C ASP A 759 -1.59 10.59 -19.15
N ASN A 760 -2.07 9.88 -20.18
CA ASN A 760 -2.07 10.30 -21.59
C ASN A 760 -0.65 10.65 -22.09
N ASP A 761 0.38 9.94 -21.61
CA ASP A 761 1.77 10.11 -22.04
C ASP A 761 2.15 9.27 -23.27
N GLY A 762 1.20 8.44 -23.73
CA GLY A 762 1.29 7.59 -24.89
C GLY A 762 1.83 6.19 -24.61
N ARG A 763 2.10 5.83 -23.36
CA ARG A 763 2.55 4.48 -22.96
C ARG A 763 1.52 3.79 -22.08
N LEU A 764 1.51 2.47 -22.11
CA LEU A 764 0.59 1.68 -21.29
C LEU A 764 1.18 1.50 -19.89
N ASP A 765 0.40 1.87 -18.90
CA ASP A 765 0.69 1.70 -17.47
C ASP A 765 -0.06 0.49 -16.90
N ILE A 766 0.37 0.05 -15.71
CA ILE A 766 -0.17 -1.16 -15.06
C ILE A 766 -0.67 -0.81 -13.68
N ALA A 767 -1.86 -1.28 -13.30
CA ALA A 767 -2.36 -1.23 -11.94
C ALA A 767 -2.65 -2.63 -11.41
N VAL A 768 -2.40 -2.87 -10.11
CA VAL A 768 -2.56 -4.18 -9.46
C VAL A 768 -3.24 -4.03 -8.10
N THR A 769 -4.34 -4.74 -7.86
CA THR A 769 -4.99 -4.82 -6.54
C THR A 769 -4.27 -5.78 -5.61
N ASN A 770 -4.31 -5.49 -4.29
CA ASN A 770 -3.52 -6.20 -3.28
C ASN A 770 -4.32 -6.55 -2.00
N TYR A 771 -3.64 -7.14 -1.01
CA TYR A 771 -4.22 -7.56 0.26
C TYR A 771 -4.68 -6.37 1.12
N TYR A 772 -5.54 -6.60 2.10
CA TYR A 772 -5.91 -5.58 3.08
C TYR A 772 -4.67 -4.98 3.78
N GLY A 773 -4.54 -3.65 3.74
CA GLY A 773 -3.39 -2.92 4.28
C GLY A 773 -2.25 -2.74 3.28
N GLU A 774 -2.29 -3.41 2.13
CA GLU A 774 -1.47 -3.14 0.95
C GLU A 774 -2.33 -2.32 -0.02
N SER A 775 -1.86 -1.15 -0.45
CA SER A 775 -2.60 -0.36 -1.45
C SER A 775 -2.58 -1.01 -2.82
N THR A 776 -3.57 -0.73 -3.66
CA THR A 776 -3.49 -0.95 -5.10
C THR A 776 -2.23 -0.26 -5.64
N THR A 777 -1.38 -1.00 -6.33
CA THR A 777 -0.11 -0.50 -6.85
C THR A 777 -0.27 0.00 -8.28
N LEU A 778 0.27 1.18 -8.58
CA LEU A 778 0.25 1.78 -9.92
C LEU A 778 1.69 1.92 -10.44
N TYR A 779 2.02 1.17 -11.48
CA TYR A 779 3.30 1.21 -12.18
C TYR A 779 3.15 2.06 -13.45
N ARG A 780 3.75 3.24 -13.45
CA ARG A 780 3.80 4.10 -14.64
C ARG A 780 4.97 3.71 -15.54
N ASN A 781 4.71 3.49 -16.81
CA ASN A 781 5.68 3.16 -17.83
C ASN A 781 6.49 4.40 -18.24
N ALA A 782 7.77 4.43 -17.91
CA ALA A 782 8.69 5.49 -18.30
C ALA A 782 9.31 5.28 -19.69
N GLY A 783 9.01 4.17 -20.36
CA GLY A 783 9.55 3.75 -21.65
C GLY A 783 10.66 2.71 -21.52
N GLY A 784 10.88 1.92 -22.59
CA GLY A 784 11.99 0.97 -22.68
C GLY A 784 11.95 -0.15 -21.64
N MET A 785 10.75 -0.61 -21.26
CA MET A 785 10.51 -1.57 -20.16
C MET A 785 10.90 -1.06 -18.77
N VAL A 786 10.99 0.25 -18.55
CA VAL A 786 11.24 0.83 -17.23
C VAL A 786 9.93 1.35 -16.65
N PHE A 787 9.55 0.86 -15.48
CA PHE A 787 8.37 1.29 -14.75
C PHE A 787 8.73 1.89 -13.39
N THR A 788 7.95 2.89 -12.98
CA THR A 788 8.05 3.52 -11.67
C THR A 788 6.76 3.32 -10.89
N ASP A 789 6.84 2.88 -9.64
CA ASP A 789 5.71 2.90 -8.71
C ASP A 789 5.29 4.36 -8.40
N MET A 790 4.08 4.70 -8.81
CA MET A 790 3.45 6.02 -8.65
C MET A 790 2.36 6.04 -7.57
N THR A 791 2.19 4.95 -6.81
CA THR A 791 1.05 4.70 -5.91
C THR A 791 0.86 5.79 -4.85
N SER A 792 1.93 6.14 -4.11
CA SER A 792 1.85 7.22 -3.11
C SER A 792 1.85 8.61 -3.77
N ALA A 793 2.54 8.78 -4.89
CA ALA A 793 2.66 10.07 -5.57
C ALA A 793 1.33 10.57 -6.17
N THR A 794 0.48 9.64 -6.59
CA THR A 794 -0.85 9.89 -7.18
C THR A 794 -1.98 9.93 -6.14
N GLY A 795 -1.69 9.58 -4.88
CA GLY A 795 -2.69 9.49 -3.81
C GLY A 795 -3.42 8.14 -3.75
N LEU A 796 -3.13 7.21 -4.67
CA LEU A 796 -3.74 5.89 -4.72
C LEU A 796 -3.48 5.06 -3.45
N ALA A 797 -2.30 5.23 -2.83
CA ALA A 797 -1.96 4.58 -1.58
C ALA A 797 -3.01 4.81 -0.50
N ALA A 798 -3.37 6.07 -0.26
CA ALA A 798 -4.34 6.46 0.75
C ALA A 798 -5.76 5.97 0.38
N ALA A 799 -6.14 6.12 -0.89
CA ALA A 799 -7.48 5.78 -1.36
C ALA A 799 -7.78 4.27 -1.26
N SER A 800 -6.80 3.41 -1.54
CA SER A 800 -7.03 1.96 -1.71
C SER A 800 -6.54 1.08 -0.55
N ARG A 801 -5.68 1.57 0.35
CA ARG A 801 -5.01 0.74 1.38
C ARG A 801 -5.96 -0.04 2.30
N LEU A 802 -7.13 0.52 2.60
CA LEU A 802 -8.13 -0.12 3.47
C LEU A 802 -9.16 -0.92 2.67
N ARG A 803 -8.76 -1.45 1.51
CA ARG A 803 -9.54 -2.34 0.66
C ARG A 803 -8.68 -3.56 0.32
N LEU A 804 -9.26 -4.75 0.42
CA LEU A 804 -8.68 -5.96 -0.15
C LEU A 804 -9.29 -6.14 -1.52
N GLY A 805 -8.50 -5.91 -2.56
CA GLY A 805 -8.99 -5.84 -3.94
C GLY A 805 -8.78 -7.13 -4.72
N PHE A 806 -9.75 -7.46 -5.57
CA PHE A 806 -9.70 -8.54 -6.56
C PHE A 806 -9.84 -7.92 -7.96
N GLY A 807 -11.04 -7.89 -8.55
CA GLY A 807 -11.29 -7.23 -9.82
C GLY A 807 -10.84 -5.76 -9.83
N LEU A 808 -10.27 -5.35 -10.96
CA LEU A 808 -9.68 -4.04 -11.26
C LEU A 808 -9.81 -3.72 -12.76
N ALA A 809 -10.31 -2.55 -13.12
CA ALA A 809 -10.36 -2.11 -14.51
C ALA A 809 -10.07 -0.62 -14.63
N PHE A 810 -9.33 -0.24 -15.68
CA PHE A 810 -9.29 1.14 -16.15
C PHE A 810 -10.52 1.38 -17.04
N ALA A 811 -11.27 2.45 -16.76
CA ALA A 811 -12.47 2.82 -17.49
C ALA A 811 -12.63 4.34 -17.45
N ASP A 812 -13.07 4.97 -18.54
CA ASP A 812 -13.42 6.39 -18.55
C ASP A 812 -14.94 6.51 -18.26
N CYS A 813 -15.30 6.56 -16.97
CA CYS A 813 -16.68 6.40 -16.53
C CYS A 813 -17.53 7.68 -16.70
N ASP A 814 -16.92 8.86 -16.80
CA ASP A 814 -17.60 10.12 -17.09
C ASP A 814 -17.37 10.62 -18.53
N ALA A 815 -16.62 9.86 -19.33
CA ALA A 815 -16.23 10.15 -20.71
C ALA A 815 -15.45 11.47 -20.86
N ASP A 816 -14.65 11.86 -19.87
CA ASP A 816 -13.83 13.08 -19.88
C ASP A 816 -12.48 12.92 -20.61
N GLY A 817 -12.15 11.70 -21.03
CA GLY A 817 -10.93 11.37 -21.74
C GLY A 817 -9.74 11.06 -20.81
N TRP A 818 -9.97 10.90 -19.51
CA TRP A 818 -9.02 10.36 -18.53
C TRP A 818 -9.52 9.01 -18.01
N LEU A 819 -8.60 8.08 -17.78
CA LEU A 819 -8.98 6.77 -17.25
C LEU A 819 -9.20 6.85 -15.74
N ASP A 820 -10.35 6.36 -15.30
CA ASP A 820 -10.71 6.08 -13.91
C ASP A 820 -10.33 4.65 -13.53
N LEU A 821 -10.34 4.35 -12.22
CA LEU A 821 -10.04 3.04 -11.70
C LEU A 821 -11.24 2.50 -10.92
N LEU A 822 -11.81 1.39 -11.40
CA LEU A 822 -12.88 0.67 -10.72
C LEU A 822 -12.36 -0.63 -10.13
N SER A 823 -12.69 -0.93 -8.87
CA SER A 823 -12.26 -2.14 -8.19
C SER A 823 -13.38 -2.86 -7.44
N ALA A 824 -13.32 -4.19 -7.45
CA ALA A 824 -14.14 -5.08 -6.65
C ALA A 824 -13.35 -5.52 -5.41
N ASN A 825 -13.93 -5.34 -4.23
CA ASN A 825 -13.23 -5.57 -2.96
C ASN A 825 -13.99 -6.53 -2.04
N GLY A 826 -13.27 -7.21 -1.16
CA GLY A 826 -13.84 -8.05 -0.11
C GLY A 826 -12.85 -9.07 0.42
N HIS A 827 -12.76 -9.23 1.74
CA HIS A 827 -11.72 -10.04 2.36
C HIS A 827 -11.88 -11.53 2.08
N THR A 828 -10.78 -12.29 2.18
CA THR A 828 -10.78 -13.76 2.06
C THR A 828 -11.40 -14.48 3.27
N ASP A 829 -11.32 -13.87 4.46
CA ASP A 829 -11.63 -14.50 5.73
C ASP A 829 -12.23 -13.49 6.71
N ASN A 830 -13.17 -13.94 7.53
CA ASN A 830 -13.78 -13.10 8.55
C ASN A 830 -12.92 -13.10 9.83
N MET A 831 -12.04 -12.11 9.94
CA MET A 831 -11.09 -11.96 11.06
C MET A 831 -11.73 -11.32 12.31
N GLY A 832 -12.82 -10.56 12.12
CA GLY A 832 -13.60 -9.90 13.18
C GLY A 832 -13.11 -8.50 13.59
N ASP A 833 -11.87 -8.16 13.28
CA ASP A 833 -11.22 -6.87 13.53
C ASP A 833 -11.09 -5.99 12.28
N VAL A 834 -11.23 -6.57 11.09
CA VAL A 834 -11.27 -5.86 9.80
C VAL A 834 -12.56 -6.18 9.04
N PRO A 835 -13.04 -5.28 8.14
CA PRO A 835 -14.24 -5.54 7.35
C PRO A 835 -14.12 -6.82 6.52
N TYR A 836 -15.08 -7.74 6.63
CA TYR A 836 -15.11 -8.95 5.79
C TYR A 836 -15.66 -8.62 4.40
N ALA A 837 -16.88 -8.06 4.34
CA ALA A 837 -17.45 -7.50 3.13
C ALA A 837 -17.00 -6.03 2.98
N MET A 838 -16.64 -5.63 1.76
CA MET A 838 -16.11 -4.29 1.46
C MET A 838 -16.82 -3.70 0.24
N PRO A 839 -16.97 -2.37 0.15
CA PRO A 839 -17.56 -1.73 -1.01
C PRO A 839 -16.67 -1.90 -2.25
N ALA A 840 -17.28 -1.93 -3.44
CA ALA A 840 -16.55 -1.62 -4.66
C ALA A 840 -16.02 -0.18 -4.57
N GLN A 841 -14.98 0.17 -5.33
CA GLN A 841 -14.41 1.51 -5.28
C GLN A 841 -14.23 2.08 -6.68
N LEU A 842 -14.75 3.29 -6.89
CA LEU A 842 -14.52 4.11 -8.09
C LEU A 842 -13.58 5.26 -7.72
N LEU A 843 -12.42 5.30 -8.38
CA LEU A 843 -11.44 6.37 -8.22
C LEU A 843 -11.32 7.13 -9.54
N MET A 844 -11.77 8.39 -9.55
CA MET A 844 -11.72 9.23 -10.74
C MET A 844 -10.28 9.65 -11.05
N GLY A 845 -9.89 9.45 -12.31
CA GLY A 845 -8.65 9.94 -12.88
C GLY A 845 -8.68 11.45 -13.09
N SER A 846 -7.53 12.03 -13.44
CA SER A 846 -7.47 13.44 -13.83
C SER A 846 -6.17 13.75 -14.57
N LYS A 847 -6.16 14.87 -15.28
CA LYS A 847 -4.97 15.42 -15.96
C LYS A 847 -3.72 15.55 -15.09
N LYS A 848 -3.89 15.63 -13.76
CA LYS A 848 -2.78 15.76 -12.80
C LYS A 848 -2.24 14.39 -12.36
N GLY A 849 -2.76 13.29 -12.90
CA GLY A 849 -2.45 11.92 -12.52
C GLY A 849 -2.85 11.60 -11.08
N ARG A 850 -3.87 12.29 -10.54
CA ARG A 850 -4.37 12.05 -9.17
C ARG A 850 -5.71 11.35 -9.20
N TRP A 851 -5.88 10.50 -8.19
CA TRP A 851 -7.10 9.75 -7.94
C TRP A 851 -7.98 10.45 -6.91
N ARG A 852 -9.29 10.52 -7.18
CA ARG A 852 -10.29 10.99 -6.22
C ARG A 852 -11.35 9.92 -6.04
N ASP A 853 -11.64 9.57 -4.79
CA ASP A 853 -12.70 8.61 -4.49
C ASP A 853 -14.08 9.21 -4.83
N ALA A 854 -14.79 8.58 -5.76
CA ALA A 854 -16.15 8.91 -6.20
C ALA A 854 -17.12 7.75 -5.94
N THR A 855 -16.75 6.81 -5.07
CA THR A 855 -17.60 5.66 -4.68
C THR A 855 -18.94 6.11 -4.10
N GLY A 856 -18.97 7.27 -3.43
CA GLY A 856 -20.13 7.76 -2.68
C GLY A 856 -20.28 7.06 -1.32
N GLU A 857 -21.43 7.23 -0.69
CA GLU A 857 -21.71 6.71 0.65
C GLU A 857 -22.74 5.57 0.64
N PHE A 858 -22.62 4.62 1.56
CA PHE A 858 -23.66 3.62 1.79
C PHE A 858 -24.80 4.24 2.63
N PRO A 859 -26.09 4.00 2.31
CA PRO A 859 -26.62 3.12 1.26
C PRO A 859 -27.03 3.85 -0.03
N THR A 860 -26.62 5.11 -0.23
CA THR A 860 -27.08 5.91 -1.37
C THR A 860 -26.41 5.51 -2.68
N SER A 861 -25.16 5.06 -2.63
CA SER A 861 -24.44 4.54 -3.78
C SER A 861 -24.45 3.00 -3.81
N PRO A 862 -24.83 2.38 -4.94
CA PRO A 862 -24.69 0.94 -5.15
C PRO A 862 -23.25 0.43 -5.07
N LEU A 863 -22.27 1.26 -5.44
CA LEU A 863 -20.84 0.93 -5.31
C LEU A 863 -20.43 0.77 -3.84
N ALA A 864 -21.03 1.58 -2.95
CA ALA A 864 -20.73 1.58 -1.53
C ALA A 864 -21.36 0.40 -0.75
N VAL A 865 -22.16 -0.46 -1.41
CA VAL A 865 -22.72 -1.67 -0.78
C VAL A 865 -21.60 -2.65 -0.45
N PRO A 866 -21.36 -3.01 0.82
CA PRO A 866 -20.29 -3.95 1.17
C PRO A 866 -20.59 -5.36 0.68
N ARG A 867 -19.64 -5.96 -0.06
CA ARG A 867 -19.77 -7.31 -0.64
C ARG A 867 -18.46 -8.10 -0.52
N LEU A 868 -18.51 -9.39 -0.83
CA LEU A 868 -17.32 -10.19 -1.11
C LEU A 868 -16.99 -10.14 -2.60
N GLY A 869 -16.62 -8.97 -3.10
CA GLY A 869 -16.31 -8.73 -4.51
C GLY A 869 -15.14 -9.60 -4.99
N ARG A 870 -15.31 -10.23 -6.16
CA ARG A 870 -14.28 -11.00 -6.86
C ARG A 870 -14.18 -10.52 -8.30
N GLY A 871 -14.88 -11.16 -9.23
CA GLY A 871 -14.88 -10.80 -10.64
C GLY A 871 -15.47 -9.41 -10.88
N LEU A 872 -14.82 -8.69 -11.78
CA LEU A 872 -15.23 -7.39 -12.32
C LEU A 872 -14.99 -7.42 -13.83
N ALA A 873 -16.03 -7.10 -14.58
CA ALA A 873 -15.94 -6.81 -16.01
C ALA A 873 -16.60 -5.46 -16.29
N ILE A 874 -16.07 -4.72 -17.26
CA ILE A 874 -16.60 -3.43 -17.72
C ILE A 874 -17.05 -3.54 -19.18
N GLY A 875 -18.10 -2.79 -19.52
CA GLY A 875 -18.69 -2.75 -20.85
C GLY A 875 -19.89 -1.84 -20.89
N ASP A 876 -20.48 -1.63 -22.06
CA ASP A 876 -21.72 -0.86 -22.26
C ASP A 876 -22.84 -1.87 -22.53
N LEU A 877 -23.55 -2.26 -21.46
CA LEU A 877 -24.49 -3.37 -21.50
C LEU A 877 -25.86 -2.95 -22.05
N ASP A 878 -26.14 -1.65 -22.15
CA ASP A 878 -27.39 -1.12 -22.67
C ASP A 878 -27.26 -0.25 -23.93
N ASP A 879 -26.05 -0.14 -24.49
CA ASP A 879 -25.71 0.60 -25.72
C ASP A 879 -26.03 2.10 -25.60
N ASP A 880 -25.78 2.69 -24.43
CA ASP A 880 -25.99 4.13 -24.16
C ASP A 880 -24.71 4.98 -24.27
N GLY A 881 -23.57 4.33 -24.50
CA GLY A 881 -22.27 4.96 -24.70
C GLY A 881 -21.49 5.22 -23.40
N LEU A 882 -22.07 4.94 -22.23
CA LEU A 882 -21.39 5.03 -20.94
C LEU A 882 -20.82 3.67 -20.53
N VAL A 883 -19.81 3.68 -19.66
CA VAL A 883 -19.21 2.45 -19.15
C VAL A 883 -20.00 1.95 -17.95
N ASP A 884 -20.60 0.77 -18.09
CA ASP A 884 -21.18 -0.01 -17.01
C ASP A 884 -20.16 -0.96 -16.37
N ALA A 885 -20.55 -1.52 -15.23
CA ALA A 885 -19.77 -2.56 -14.56
C ALA A 885 -20.64 -3.74 -14.12
N LEU A 886 -20.07 -4.94 -14.22
CA LEU A 886 -20.65 -6.17 -13.73
C LEU A 886 -19.76 -6.76 -12.64
N LEU A 887 -20.32 -6.94 -11.45
CA LEU A 887 -19.63 -7.52 -10.29
C LEU A 887 -20.20 -8.90 -10.00
N LEU A 888 -19.32 -9.87 -9.79
CA LEU A 888 -19.71 -11.20 -9.30
C LEU A 888 -19.16 -11.43 -7.88
N PRO A 889 -19.92 -11.05 -6.84
CA PRO A 889 -19.54 -11.31 -5.46
C PRO A 889 -19.74 -12.78 -5.07
N GLN A 890 -18.98 -13.25 -4.08
CA GLN A 890 -19.19 -14.59 -3.53
C GLN A 890 -20.46 -14.65 -2.68
N ASN A 891 -21.22 -15.73 -2.82
CA ASN A 891 -22.39 -16.06 -2.00
C ASN A 891 -23.48 -14.99 -1.97
N GLU A 892 -23.49 -14.11 -2.96
CA GLU A 892 -24.47 -13.05 -3.18
C GLU A 892 -24.89 -13.03 -4.65
N SER A 893 -25.98 -12.32 -4.96
CA SER A 893 -26.39 -12.12 -6.35
C SER A 893 -25.33 -11.31 -7.11
N MET A 894 -25.12 -11.65 -8.38
CA MET A 894 -24.40 -10.80 -9.33
C MET A 894 -25.01 -9.39 -9.34
N VAL A 895 -24.19 -8.38 -9.64
CA VAL A 895 -24.61 -6.97 -9.62
C VAL A 895 -24.27 -6.30 -10.94
N PHE A 896 -25.29 -5.81 -11.64
CA PHE A 896 -25.18 -4.93 -12.78
C PHE A 896 -25.25 -3.48 -12.32
N LEU A 897 -24.11 -2.81 -12.29
CA LEU A 897 -23.96 -1.40 -12.02
C LEU A 897 -24.08 -0.64 -13.33
N LYS A 898 -25.29 -0.20 -13.64
CA LYS A 898 -25.54 0.63 -14.81
C LYS A 898 -25.12 2.07 -14.54
N ASN A 899 -24.30 2.63 -15.42
CA ASN A 899 -23.95 4.04 -15.40
C ASN A 899 -25.12 4.85 -15.95
N SER A 900 -25.67 5.75 -15.13
CA SER A 900 -26.84 6.58 -15.48
C SER A 900 -26.50 8.06 -15.37
N SER A 901 -25.24 8.40 -15.65
CA SER A 901 -24.72 9.75 -15.52
C SER A 901 -25.39 10.72 -16.49
N ALA A 902 -25.89 11.83 -15.96
CA ALA A 902 -26.42 12.91 -16.79
C ALA A 902 -25.27 13.78 -17.33
N THR A 903 -24.62 13.33 -18.40
CA THR A 903 -23.48 14.02 -19.01
C THR A 903 -23.77 14.49 -20.45
N LYS A 904 -22.96 15.47 -20.91
CA LYS A 904 -22.89 15.89 -22.32
C LYS A 904 -21.62 15.36 -23.00
N ASN A 905 -20.76 14.71 -22.23
CA ASN A 905 -19.64 13.95 -22.77
C ASN A 905 -20.21 12.76 -23.55
N ARG A 906 -19.42 12.26 -24.49
CA ARG A 906 -19.77 11.10 -25.33
C ARG A 906 -18.56 10.20 -25.45
N SER A 907 -18.73 8.98 -25.91
CA SER A 907 -17.63 8.08 -26.20
C SER A 907 -17.54 7.77 -27.70
N ILE A 908 -16.37 7.28 -28.12
CA ILE A 908 -16.23 6.53 -29.37
C ILE A 908 -15.77 5.13 -29.01
N SER A 909 -16.50 4.14 -29.49
CA SER A 909 -16.27 2.73 -29.26
C SER A 909 -15.90 2.04 -30.57
N VAL A 910 -14.77 1.34 -30.58
CA VAL A 910 -14.18 0.72 -31.76
C VAL A 910 -14.03 -0.78 -31.54
N ARG A 911 -14.71 -1.59 -32.34
CA ARG A 911 -14.42 -3.03 -32.48
C ARG A 911 -13.48 -3.24 -33.65
N LEU A 912 -12.44 -4.02 -33.44
CA LEU A 912 -11.48 -4.38 -34.48
C LEU A 912 -11.84 -5.71 -35.11
N SER A 913 -11.55 -5.85 -36.40
CA SER A 913 -11.66 -7.11 -37.13
C SER A 913 -10.42 -7.33 -37.99
N GLY A 914 -9.51 -8.17 -37.51
CA GLY A 914 -8.29 -8.56 -38.23
C GLY A 914 -8.61 -9.38 -39.49
N THR A 915 -7.73 -9.30 -40.49
CA THR A 915 -7.78 -10.13 -41.72
C THR A 915 -6.46 -10.84 -42.01
N ARG A 916 -5.34 -10.26 -41.55
CA ARG A 916 -4.01 -10.87 -41.46
C ARG A 916 -3.59 -11.04 -40.01
N SER A 917 -3.89 -10.05 -39.17
CA SER A 917 -3.78 -10.18 -37.71
C SER A 917 -4.91 -11.08 -37.19
N ASN A 918 -4.78 -11.55 -35.95
CA ASN A 918 -5.87 -12.25 -35.24
C ASN A 918 -7.20 -11.47 -35.33
N ARG A 919 -8.31 -12.21 -35.43
CA ARG A 919 -9.62 -11.63 -35.74
C ARG A 919 -10.04 -10.55 -34.75
N ASP A 920 -9.76 -10.75 -33.47
CA ASP A 920 -10.12 -9.81 -32.40
C ASP A 920 -9.27 -8.54 -32.36
N GLY A 921 -8.17 -8.49 -33.14
CA GLY A 921 -7.23 -7.39 -33.15
C GLY A 921 -6.45 -7.24 -31.84
N VAL A 922 -6.30 -8.31 -31.05
CA VAL A 922 -5.46 -8.30 -29.84
C VAL A 922 -4.02 -7.96 -30.21
N GLY A 923 -3.43 -7.01 -29.47
CA GLY A 923 -2.15 -6.38 -29.77
C GLY A 923 -2.26 -5.09 -30.62
N ALA A 924 -3.40 -4.83 -31.26
CA ALA A 924 -3.56 -3.63 -32.08
C ALA A 924 -3.58 -2.36 -31.24
N ARG A 925 -2.81 -1.37 -31.69
CA ARG A 925 -2.58 -0.10 -31.02
C ARG A 925 -3.37 1.01 -31.70
N LEU A 926 -4.18 1.73 -30.94
CA LEU A 926 -5.04 2.81 -31.42
C LEU A 926 -4.52 4.16 -30.95
N ARG A 927 -4.49 5.13 -31.86
CA ARG A 927 -4.12 6.53 -31.63
C ARG A 927 -5.25 7.44 -32.10
N LEU A 928 -6.03 7.94 -31.14
CA LEU A 928 -7.06 8.93 -31.40
C LEU A 928 -6.46 10.34 -31.33
N THR A 929 -6.55 11.10 -32.42
CA THR A 929 -6.14 12.51 -32.46
C THR A 929 -7.37 13.40 -32.46
N THR A 930 -7.44 14.30 -31.50
CA THR A 930 -8.53 15.29 -31.36
C THR A 930 -7.99 16.70 -31.51
N ASP A 931 -8.87 17.69 -31.36
CA ASP A 931 -8.47 19.09 -31.24
C ASP A 931 -7.86 19.46 -29.88
N ARG A 932 -8.04 18.61 -28.84
CA ARG A 932 -7.47 18.81 -27.50
C ARG A 932 -6.21 18.00 -27.21
N GLY A 933 -5.93 16.95 -27.97
CA GLY A 933 -4.73 16.14 -27.75
C GLY A 933 -4.71 14.82 -28.50
N VAL A 934 -3.91 13.89 -27.99
CA VAL A 934 -3.82 12.53 -28.48
C VAL A 934 -4.14 11.61 -27.31
N ARG A 935 -4.97 10.60 -27.56
CA ARG A 935 -5.24 9.51 -26.61
C ARG A 935 -4.81 8.20 -27.24
N ILE A 936 -4.18 7.37 -26.42
CA ILE A 936 -3.68 6.06 -26.81
C ILE A 936 -4.48 4.99 -26.09
N SER A 937 -4.79 3.92 -26.81
CA SER A 937 -5.24 2.68 -26.21
C SER A 937 -4.73 1.48 -27.02
N GLN A 938 -4.86 0.29 -26.46
CA GLN A 938 -4.54 -0.97 -27.13
C GLN A 938 -5.66 -1.96 -26.87
N ARG A 939 -5.98 -2.79 -27.86
CA ARG A 939 -6.75 -4.00 -27.63
C ARG A 939 -5.82 -5.03 -26.99
N PHE A 940 -5.75 -5.07 -25.66
CA PHE A 940 -4.95 -6.04 -24.92
C PHE A 940 -5.73 -7.35 -24.70
N GLY A 941 -5.00 -8.43 -24.40
CA GLY A 941 -5.57 -9.71 -23.95
C GLY A 941 -5.64 -9.80 -22.43
N GLY A 942 -6.57 -10.58 -21.89
CA GLY A 942 -6.75 -10.72 -20.44
C GLY A 942 -7.38 -9.50 -19.76
N GLY A 943 -7.22 -9.42 -18.45
CA GLY A 943 -7.87 -8.45 -17.57
C GLY A 943 -9.38 -8.74 -17.39
N SER A 944 -9.94 -8.70 -16.18
CA SER A 944 -9.35 -8.40 -14.87
C SER A 944 -8.96 -9.68 -14.10
N TYR A 945 -9.14 -9.74 -12.77
CA TYR A 945 -9.10 -10.97 -11.97
C TYR A 945 -10.13 -11.97 -12.48
N GLN A 946 -9.67 -13.06 -13.13
CA GLN A 946 -10.49 -14.19 -13.57
C GLN A 946 -11.68 -13.83 -14.47
N SER A 947 -11.68 -12.63 -15.04
CA SER A 947 -12.80 -12.01 -15.74
C SER A 947 -12.39 -11.57 -17.13
N ALA A 948 -13.37 -11.33 -18.00
CA ALA A 948 -13.16 -10.77 -19.32
C ALA A 948 -14.11 -9.59 -19.55
N SER A 949 -13.55 -8.41 -19.83
CA SER A 949 -14.31 -7.22 -20.23
C SER A 949 -14.68 -7.24 -21.71
N GLU A 950 -15.42 -6.24 -22.15
CA GLU A 950 -15.82 -6.09 -23.55
C GLU A 950 -14.65 -6.08 -24.56
N PRO A 951 -14.89 -6.42 -25.84
CA PRO A 951 -13.87 -6.37 -26.88
C PRO A 951 -13.68 -4.97 -27.51
N PHE A 952 -14.49 -3.97 -27.16
CA PHE A 952 -14.39 -2.63 -27.74
C PHE A 952 -13.29 -1.81 -27.06
N VAL A 953 -12.56 -1.04 -27.86
CA VAL A 953 -11.69 0.03 -27.38
C VAL A 953 -12.49 1.33 -27.32
N ARG A 954 -12.60 1.92 -26.13
CA ARG A 954 -13.36 3.17 -25.92
C ARG A 954 -12.46 4.37 -25.68
N PHE A 955 -12.92 5.52 -26.18
CA PHE A 955 -12.34 6.82 -25.90
C PHE A 955 -13.44 7.79 -25.44
N GLY A 956 -13.34 8.33 -24.24
CA GLY A 956 -14.20 9.43 -23.82
C GLY A 956 -13.84 10.74 -24.53
N LEU A 957 -14.88 11.51 -24.80
CA LEU A 957 -14.83 12.80 -25.47
C LEU A 957 -15.65 13.82 -24.66
N PRO A 958 -14.96 14.73 -23.95
CA PRO A 958 -15.56 15.91 -23.35
C PRO A 958 -16.49 16.66 -24.30
N ALA A 959 -17.53 17.26 -23.72
CA ALA A 959 -18.46 18.08 -24.47
C ALA A 959 -17.75 19.14 -25.34
N GLY A 960 -18.03 19.12 -26.65
CA GLY A 960 -17.45 20.05 -27.64
C GLY A 960 -16.08 19.66 -28.16
N GLU A 961 -15.49 18.54 -27.73
CA GLU A 961 -14.26 18.01 -28.31
C GLU A 961 -14.52 17.36 -29.67
N SER A 962 -13.64 17.64 -30.64
CA SER A 962 -13.76 17.14 -32.01
C SER A 962 -12.63 16.19 -32.38
N VAL A 963 -12.99 15.06 -32.99
CA VAL A 963 -12.02 14.08 -33.50
C VAL A 963 -11.48 14.54 -34.84
N ARG A 964 -10.18 14.38 -35.06
CA ARG A 964 -9.50 14.64 -36.33
C ARG A 964 -9.24 13.35 -37.10
N SER A 965 -8.65 12.36 -36.43
CA SER A 965 -8.37 11.05 -37.03
C SER A 965 -8.20 9.96 -35.98
N LEU A 966 -8.42 8.72 -36.38
CA LEU A 966 -8.04 7.51 -35.67
C LEU A 966 -7.00 6.75 -36.50
N GLU A 967 -5.87 6.43 -35.90
CA GLU A 967 -4.85 5.58 -36.50
C GLU A 967 -4.76 4.26 -35.74
N ILE A 968 -4.68 3.14 -36.46
CA ILE A 968 -4.62 1.79 -35.91
C ILE A 968 -3.39 1.11 -36.47
N ARG A 969 -2.44 0.75 -35.61
CA ARG A 969 -1.31 -0.12 -35.94
C ARG A 969 -1.69 -1.55 -35.55
N TRP A 970 -1.85 -2.40 -36.54
CA TRP A 970 -2.22 -3.80 -36.37
C TRP A 970 -0.98 -4.66 -36.05
N PRO A 971 -1.14 -5.82 -35.38
CA PRO A 971 -0.06 -6.79 -35.17
C PRO A 971 0.66 -7.20 -36.46
N SER A 972 -0.06 -7.30 -37.59
CA SER A 972 0.52 -7.58 -38.92
C SER A 972 1.49 -6.50 -39.45
N GLY A 973 1.58 -5.35 -38.77
CA GLY A 973 2.32 -4.17 -39.22
C GLY A 973 1.56 -3.27 -40.19
N ILE A 974 0.33 -3.65 -40.60
CA ILE A 974 -0.55 -2.76 -41.35
C ILE A 974 -0.93 -1.57 -40.48
N THR A 975 -1.07 -0.39 -41.10
CA THR A 975 -1.59 0.80 -40.45
C THR A 975 -2.80 1.32 -41.21
N ASP A 976 -3.94 1.40 -40.53
CA ASP A 976 -5.12 2.10 -41.03
C ASP A 976 -5.19 3.50 -40.43
N LYS A 977 -5.53 4.48 -41.26
CA LYS A 977 -5.85 5.83 -40.82
C LYS A 977 -7.24 6.21 -41.31
N ILE A 978 -8.10 6.55 -40.37
CA ILE A 978 -9.48 6.96 -40.60
C ILE A 978 -9.61 8.43 -40.22
N ASP A 979 -9.90 9.27 -41.21
CA ASP A 979 -10.19 10.69 -40.97
C ASP A 979 -11.65 10.87 -40.50
N ALA A 980 -11.89 11.90 -39.68
CA ALA A 980 -13.22 12.22 -39.18
C ALA A 980 -14.23 12.57 -40.29
N PRO A 981 -15.56 12.38 -40.07
CA PRO A 981 -16.20 11.97 -38.82
C PRO A 981 -16.15 10.45 -38.58
N LEU A 982 -15.99 10.07 -37.31
CA LEU A 982 -16.15 8.68 -36.84
C LEU A 982 -17.57 8.50 -36.26
N PRO A 983 -18.25 7.38 -36.53
CA PRO A 983 -19.43 6.96 -35.78
C PRO A 983 -19.12 6.82 -34.29
N GLU A 984 -20.13 6.96 -33.42
CA GLU A 984 -19.96 6.73 -31.98
C GLU A 984 -19.61 5.27 -31.70
N ARG A 985 -20.18 4.34 -32.47
CA ARG A 985 -19.82 2.92 -32.42
C ARG A 985 -19.48 2.40 -33.81
N SER A 986 -18.29 1.82 -33.95
CA SER A 986 -17.77 1.42 -35.24
C SER A 986 -17.05 0.07 -35.21
N VAL A 987 -17.12 -0.63 -36.34
CA VAL A 987 -16.29 -1.79 -36.65
C VAL A 987 -15.26 -1.36 -37.69
N ILE A 988 -14.00 -1.68 -37.44
CA ILE A 988 -12.90 -1.39 -38.36
C ILE A 988 -12.23 -2.68 -38.78
N VAL A 989 -12.26 -2.94 -40.09
CA VAL A 989 -11.64 -4.10 -40.71
C VAL A 989 -10.23 -3.73 -41.16
N GLU A 990 -9.26 -4.57 -40.81
CA GLU A 990 -7.84 -4.37 -41.14
C GLU A 990 -7.61 -4.15 -42.64
N GLY A 991 -6.89 -3.07 -42.97
CA GLY A 991 -6.54 -2.66 -44.32
C GLY A 991 -7.67 -1.97 -45.10
N ALA A 992 -8.85 -1.79 -44.50
CA ALA A 992 -9.98 -1.17 -45.18
C ALA A 992 -9.89 0.37 -45.21
N GLY A 993 -9.13 0.99 -44.30
CA GLY A 993 -8.98 2.45 -44.19
C GLY A 993 -10.29 3.21 -43.94
N LYS A 994 -11.33 2.55 -43.39
CA LYS A 994 -12.66 3.13 -43.15
C LYS A 994 -13.31 2.53 -41.91
N ALA A 995 -14.15 3.31 -41.26
CA ALA A 995 -15.02 2.87 -40.17
C ALA A 995 -16.42 2.55 -40.70
N GLU A 996 -16.95 1.37 -40.35
CA GLU A 996 -18.34 1.00 -40.63
C GLU A 996 -19.16 1.14 -39.35
N SER A 997 -20.37 1.72 -39.40
CA SER A 997 -21.21 1.79 -38.20
C SER A 997 -21.62 0.37 -37.78
N SER A 998 -21.57 0.08 -36.48
CA SER A 998 -22.17 -1.14 -35.94
C SER A 998 -23.71 -1.05 -36.01
N GLY A 999 -24.39 -2.20 -35.94
CA GLY A 999 -25.80 -2.37 -36.30
C GLY A 999 -26.83 -1.49 -35.56
N SER A 1000 -26.51 -0.89 -34.40
CA SER A 1000 -27.46 -0.05 -33.66
C SER A 1000 -27.82 1.25 -34.39
N ASP A 1001 -26.88 1.86 -35.13
CA ASP A 1001 -27.14 3.03 -36.00
C ASP A 1001 -28.05 2.73 -37.20
N ARG A 1002 -28.22 1.45 -37.58
CA ARG A 1002 -29.20 1.05 -38.59
C ARG A 1002 -30.62 0.99 -38.04
N ARG A 1003 -30.80 0.76 -36.72
CA ARG A 1003 -32.13 0.74 -36.08
C ARG A 1003 -32.69 2.16 -35.88
N SER A 1004 -31.83 3.16 -35.63
CA SER A 1004 -32.24 4.58 -35.47
C SER A 1004 -32.73 5.24 -36.77
N ASN A 1005 -32.38 4.70 -37.94
CA ASN A 1005 -32.79 5.18 -39.27
C ASN A 1005 -33.95 4.38 -39.91
N ALA A 1006 -34.54 3.41 -39.22
CA ALA A 1006 -35.73 2.72 -39.71
C ALA A 1006 -36.98 3.61 -39.52
N PRO A 1007 -37.72 3.98 -40.59
CA PRO A 1007 -38.95 4.76 -40.43
C PRO A 1007 -39.94 3.95 -39.59
N ALA A 1008 -40.47 4.58 -38.54
CA ALA A 1008 -41.42 3.98 -37.60
C ALA A 1008 -42.53 3.23 -38.35
N ALA A 1009 -42.47 1.90 -38.33
CA ALA A 1009 -43.52 1.06 -38.88
C ALA A 1009 -44.78 1.28 -38.05
N THR A 1010 -45.76 1.95 -38.65
CA THR A 1010 -47.13 2.04 -38.16
C THR A 1010 -47.69 0.63 -37.93
N ARG A 1011 -47.94 0.27 -36.66
CA ARG A 1011 -48.62 -0.98 -36.28
C ARG A 1011 -50.09 -0.94 -36.73
N PRO A 1012 -50.67 -2.03 -37.26
CA PRO A 1012 -52.11 -2.27 -37.24
C PRO A 1012 -52.61 -2.57 -35.83
#